data_AF-A0A8J9ZFM9-F1
#
_entry.id   AF-A0A8J9ZFM9-F1
#
_cell.length_a   1.000
_cell.length_b   1.000
_cell.length_c   1.000
_cell.angle_alpha   90.00
_cell.angle_beta   90.00
_cell.angle_gamma   90.00
#
_symmetry.space_group_name_H-M   'P 1'
#
loop_
_entity.id
_entity.type
_entity.pdbx_description
1 polymer ?
#
loop_
_entity_poly.entity_id
_entity_poly.type
_entity_poly.pdbx_seq_one_letter_code
_entity_poly.pdbx_strand_id
1 'polypeptide(L)'
;MMALRGHNGPTQSKTAPLKSITGEEITDKKLQMERWVEHFSDLYSRQNTVSPSALDAIECLPTMDELDAEPTLEELNKAIDSLSTGKAPGSDEILPDLHVLKHCKTVLLLPLHELLCQCWKEAAVPQDMRDSKIVTLYKNKGKRSDCNNYRGISLLSVVGKRRPLQDPTQDRLSTKATGVEQGCVLAPTLFGIFFALLLKQAFGTATEGIYLRTRSDGRLFNLNRLKAKTKVREALIRDLLFADDAGLAAHTEQGIQSLMDRFSRACQDFGLIISLKKTEVLGQNVEAPPAITIRDYELKAVNHFTYLGSTASNTLSLDKEIDKRIGKSATTLARLTTPGETWSTYAKQENRLNALHMRCMRRILGISWKDKVTNTEVLSRAGLPTMFTLLRQRRLRWLGHVRRMEDGRIPKDLLYGELISGKRRTGRPQLRFKDVCKMDLKALDIDTEHWEDLASDRSRWRGTLSRQLKSGEARLMHSAEENMHQTHYEQFGTFEGTVSVEGYQDRKIIIKGLRDHSYGKYRDWSLFHRYGLQMLHLEDGTFVNVGIVSMPATTSRLALGYVMNPDGSKSSVSSVDWDLSTCGEDGVQPKTFAFDFSAGGKKYHLECKVIRAPIFYIGFGWTAKIHEGLAEFTVNGVPGWGIAEWEYRNHGGLPEEFGSVTLE
;
A
#
# COMPACT_ATOMS: atom_id res chain seq x y z
N MET A 1 20.03 13.74 10.02
CA MET A 1 19.01 14.25 9.07
C MET A 1 19.40 15.62 8.48
N MET A 2 20.69 15.86 8.19
CA MET A 2 21.23 17.20 7.86
C MET A 2 22.08 17.22 6.57
N ALA A 3 21.95 16.21 5.69
CA ALA A 3 22.82 16.03 4.52
C ALA A 3 22.07 16.00 3.16
N LEU A 4 20.89 16.63 3.04
CA LEU A 4 20.09 16.61 1.80
C LEU A 4 19.69 18.00 1.26
N ARG A 5 20.38 19.08 1.67
CA ARG A 5 20.11 20.45 1.14
C ARG A 5 21.08 20.94 0.06
N GLY A 6 21.99 20.10 -0.44
CA GLY A 6 23.10 20.54 -1.31
C GLY A 6 22.95 20.29 -2.82
N HIS A 7 21.80 19.89 -3.36
CA HIS A 7 21.68 19.43 -4.77
C HIS A 7 20.58 20.08 -5.61
N ASN A 8 20.20 21.33 -5.31
CA ASN A 8 19.42 22.13 -6.27
C ASN A 8 20.26 23.35 -6.66
N GLY A 9 21.03 23.24 -7.75
CA GLY A 9 21.46 24.42 -8.51
C GLY A 9 20.23 25.19 -9.03
N PRO A 10 20.39 26.43 -9.51
CA PRO A 10 19.28 27.25 -9.97
C PRO A 10 18.62 26.59 -11.20
N THR A 11 17.52 25.89 -10.98
CA THR A 11 16.70 25.37 -12.07
C THR A 11 16.02 26.55 -12.74
N GLN A 12 16.45 26.93 -13.94
CA GLN A 12 15.66 27.83 -14.79
C GLN A 12 14.27 27.20 -14.96
N SER A 13 13.26 27.81 -14.35
CA SER A 13 11.86 27.40 -14.50
C SER A 13 11.42 27.69 -15.94
N LYS A 14 11.55 26.69 -16.83
CA LYS A 14 10.91 26.75 -18.15
C LYS A 14 9.40 26.68 -17.95
N THR A 15 8.73 27.82 -18.11
CA THR A 15 7.27 27.94 -18.10
C THR A 15 6.72 27.27 -19.36
N ALA A 16 5.77 26.34 -19.22
CA ALA A 16 5.18 25.67 -20.37
C ALA A 16 4.30 26.65 -21.17
N PRO A 17 4.26 26.57 -22.51
CA PRO A 17 3.37 27.40 -23.32
C PRO A 17 1.90 27.13 -22.97
N LEU A 18 1.07 28.18 -22.97
CA LEU A 18 -0.38 28.09 -22.73
C LEU A 18 -1.15 28.07 -24.04
N LYS A 19 -2.41 27.63 -24.02
CA LYS A 19 -3.31 27.75 -25.16
C LYS A 19 -4.28 28.93 -25.01
N SER A 20 -4.48 29.67 -26.10
CA SER A 20 -5.57 30.62 -26.25
C SER A 20 -6.93 29.90 -26.21
N ILE A 21 -8.03 30.66 -26.12
CA ILE A 21 -9.39 30.11 -26.23
C ILE A 21 -9.61 29.46 -27.61
N THR A 22 -8.98 29.99 -28.65
CA THR A 22 -9.02 29.47 -30.04
C THR A 22 -8.08 28.28 -30.27
N GLY A 23 -7.25 27.92 -29.29
CA GLY A 23 -6.39 26.73 -29.30
C GLY A 23 -4.95 26.93 -29.75
N GLU A 24 -4.57 28.19 -30.06
CA GLU A 24 -3.22 28.62 -30.46
C GLU A 24 -2.24 28.60 -29.29
N GLU A 25 -0.96 28.33 -29.55
CA GLU A 25 0.06 28.27 -28.50
C GLU A 25 0.66 29.64 -28.21
N ILE A 26 0.55 30.05 -26.95
CA ILE A 26 1.08 31.28 -26.38
C ILE A 26 2.38 30.96 -25.65
N THR A 27 3.51 31.37 -26.22
CA THR A 27 4.85 31.21 -25.65
C THR A 27 5.36 32.47 -24.95
N ASP A 28 4.83 33.64 -25.30
CA ASP A 28 5.19 34.93 -24.70
C ASP A 28 4.66 35.09 -23.27
N LYS A 29 5.50 35.58 -22.36
CA LYS A 29 5.15 35.68 -20.93
C LYS A 29 4.07 36.72 -20.64
N LYS A 30 4.04 37.82 -21.39
CA LYS A 30 3.04 38.88 -21.20
C LYS A 30 1.67 38.39 -21.67
N LEU A 31 1.61 37.79 -22.86
CA LEU A 31 0.39 37.18 -23.39
C LEU A 31 -0.11 36.01 -22.52
N GLN A 32 0.79 35.22 -21.93
CA GLN A 32 0.41 34.20 -20.95
C GLN A 32 -0.22 34.81 -19.70
N MET A 33 0.28 35.95 -19.22
CA MET A 33 -0.31 36.65 -18.07
C MET A 33 -1.70 37.20 -18.41
N GLU A 34 -1.86 37.81 -19.58
CA GLU A 34 -3.16 38.29 -20.08
C GLU A 34 -4.17 37.13 -20.18
N ARG A 35 -3.74 35.98 -20.69
CA ARG A 35 -4.55 34.74 -20.73
C ARG A 35 -4.96 34.26 -19.35
N TRP A 36 -4.09 34.38 -18.33
CA TRP A 36 -4.45 34.06 -16.95
C TRP A 36 -5.48 35.03 -16.37
N VAL A 37 -5.30 36.33 -16.60
CA VAL A 37 -6.27 37.36 -16.19
C VAL A 37 -7.63 37.07 -16.80
N GLU A 38 -7.70 36.88 -18.11
CA GLU A 38 -8.93 36.51 -18.83
C GLU A 38 -9.60 35.25 -18.24
N HIS A 39 -8.81 34.19 -18.02
CA HIS A 39 -9.33 32.93 -17.48
C HIS A 39 -9.93 33.08 -16.07
N PHE A 40 -9.23 33.76 -15.16
CA PHE A 40 -9.75 33.95 -13.80
C PHE A 40 -10.88 34.98 -13.75
N SER A 41 -10.83 36.02 -14.58
CA SER A 41 -11.94 36.97 -14.72
C SER A 41 -13.22 36.25 -15.16
N ASP A 42 -13.18 35.41 -16.21
CA ASP A 42 -14.35 34.59 -16.62
C ASP A 42 -14.82 33.66 -15.49
N LEU A 43 -13.88 33.05 -14.77
CA LEU A 43 -14.22 32.12 -13.69
C LEU A 43 -14.96 32.83 -12.54
N TYR A 44 -14.55 34.04 -12.17
CA TYR A 44 -15.12 34.81 -11.06
C TYR A 44 -16.29 35.73 -11.47
N SER A 45 -16.52 35.95 -12.77
CA SER A 45 -17.62 36.78 -13.28
C SER A 45 -18.92 36.01 -13.51
N ARG A 46 -18.93 34.68 -13.39
CA ARG A 46 -20.16 33.88 -13.54
C ARG A 46 -21.15 34.24 -12.44
N GLN A 47 -22.37 34.58 -12.83
CA GLN A 47 -23.48 34.76 -11.89
C GLN A 47 -24.19 33.42 -11.69
N ASN A 48 -24.18 32.91 -10.46
CA ASN A 48 -25.01 31.79 -10.03
C ASN A 48 -26.14 32.37 -9.19
N THR A 49 -27.37 32.18 -9.64
CA THR A 49 -28.57 32.60 -8.92
C THR A 49 -29.11 31.42 -8.12
N VAL A 50 -29.28 31.62 -6.81
CA VAL A 50 -30.03 30.70 -5.94
C VAL A 50 -31.52 30.95 -6.18
N SER A 51 -32.32 29.89 -6.32
CA SER A 51 -33.76 30.02 -6.53
C SER A 51 -34.45 30.53 -5.25
N PRO A 52 -35.48 31.40 -5.35
CA PRO A 52 -36.22 31.90 -4.18
C PRO A 52 -36.79 30.76 -3.33
N SER A 53 -37.28 29.69 -3.96
CA SER A 53 -37.77 28.49 -3.28
C SER A 53 -36.72 27.78 -2.43
N ALA A 54 -35.43 27.86 -2.81
CA ALA A 54 -34.35 27.30 -2.01
C ALA A 54 -34.05 28.17 -0.79
N LEU A 55 -34.16 29.51 -0.93
CA LEU A 55 -34.01 30.44 0.18
C LEU A 55 -35.15 30.29 1.19
N ASP A 56 -36.39 30.17 0.72
CA ASP A 56 -37.58 29.99 1.56
C ASP A 56 -37.58 28.64 2.30
N ALA A 57 -36.90 27.63 1.75
CA ALA A 57 -36.76 26.32 2.37
C ALA A 57 -35.71 26.29 3.50
N ILE A 58 -34.90 27.34 3.67
CA ILE A 58 -33.93 27.44 4.75
C ILE A 58 -34.65 27.83 6.03
N GLU A 59 -34.60 26.93 7.02
CA GLU A 59 -35.10 27.20 8.35
C GLU A 59 -34.32 28.36 9.00
N CYS A 60 -35.03 29.42 9.36
CA CYS A 60 -34.45 30.55 10.09
C CYS A 60 -34.11 30.10 11.51
N LEU A 61 -32.82 29.97 11.81
CA LEU A 61 -32.33 29.72 13.16
C LEU A 61 -32.38 31.01 13.99
N PRO A 62 -32.50 30.92 15.33
CA PRO A 62 -32.41 32.09 16.20
C PRO A 62 -31.10 32.85 15.97
N THR A 63 -31.17 34.18 15.95
CA THR A 63 -29.99 35.03 15.92
C THR A 63 -29.16 34.78 17.17
N MET A 64 -27.85 34.60 17.00
CA MET A 64 -26.90 34.47 18.09
C MET A 64 -26.24 35.83 18.33
N ASP A 65 -26.90 36.70 19.08
CA ASP A 65 -26.43 38.08 19.36
C ASP A 65 -25.03 38.11 20.02
N GLU A 66 -24.64 37.02 20.68
CA GLU A 66 -23.31 36.83 21.26
C GLU A 66 -22.16 36.82 20.23
N LEU A 67 -22.45 36.52 18.95
CA LEU A 67 -21.45 36.55 17.86
C LEU A 67 -21.22 37.94 17.28
N ASP A 68 -22.05 38.93 17.65
CA ASP A 68 -21.92 40.33 17.22
C ASP A 68 -21.02 41.15 18.17
N ALA A 69 -20.57 40.53 19.27
CA ALA A 69 -19.63 41.14 20.20
C ALA A 69 -18.28 41.46 19.55
N GLU A 70 -17.67 42.56 19.97
CA GLU A 70 -16.32 42.93 19.48
C GLU A 70 -15.30 41.82 19.75
N PRO A 71 -14.40 41.53 18.80
CA PRO A 71 -13.36 40.52 18.98
C PRO A 71 -12.54 40.79 20.24
N THR A 72 -12.34 39.78 21.08
CA THR A 72 -11.57 39.94 22.32
C THR A 72 -10.07 39.82 22.08
N LEU A 73 -9.28 40.41 22.97
CA LEU A 73 -7.81 40.28 22.95
C LEU A 73 -7.37 38.81 23.08
N GLU A 74 -8.11 38.01 23.85
CA GLU A 74 -7.81 36.59 24.06
C GLU A 74 -8.04 35.75 22.79
N GLU A 75 -9.11 36.04 22.03
CA GLU A 75 -9.39 35.39 20.75
C GLU A 75 -8.32 35.71 19.71
N LEU A 76 -7.91 36.99 19.61
CA LEU A 76 -6.81 37.39 18.74
C LEU A 76 -5.50 36.68 19.15
N ASN A 77 -5.23 36.60 20.45
CA ASN A 77 -4.06 35.93 21.00
C ASN A 77 -4.02 34.44 20.63
N LYS A 78 -5.15 33.72 20.73
CA LYS A 78 -5.30 32.32 20.30
C LYS A 78 -5.20 32.17 18.77
N ALA A 79 -5.75 33.11 18.01
CA ALA A 79 -5.68 33.12 16.55
C ALA A 79 -4.24 33.25 16.03
N ILE A 80 -3.42 34.08 16.70
CA ILE A 80 -1.98 34.22 16.40
C ILE A 80 -1.22 32.94 16.76
N ASP A 81 -1.50 32.32 17.91
CA ASP A 81 -0.79 31.10 18.33
C ASP A 81 -1.04 29.93 17.38
N SER A 82 -2.26 29.83 16.86
CA SER A 82 -2.66 28.81 15.89
C SER A 82 -2.12 29.01 14.46
N LEU A 83 -1.33 30.07 14.20
CA LEU A 83 -0.69 30.26 12.90
C LEU A 83 0.32 29.13 12.62
N SER A 84 0.14 28.45 11.50
CA SER A 84 1.07 27.43 11.00
C SER A 84 2.34 28.07 10.42
N THR A 85 3.51 27.52 10.75
CA THR A 85 4.81 27.91 10.20
C THR A 85 5.05 27.30 8.81
N GLY A 86 5.83 27.97 7.95
CA GLY A 86 6.21 27.49 6.61
C GLY A 86 5.25 27.88 5.47
N LYS A 87 4.53 29.02 5.56
CA LYS A 87 3.54 29.47 4.56
C LYS A 87 4.04 30.66 3.75
N ALA A 88 3.65 30.70 2.48
CA ALA A 88 3.95 31.83 1.59
C ALA A 88 3.26 33.14 2.03
N PRO A 89 3.94 34.29 1.92
CA PRO A 89 3.40 35.61 2.25
C PRO A 89 2.29 36.05 1.28
N GLY A 90 1.50 37.04 1.70
CA GLY A 90 0.50 37.69 0.86
C GLY A 90 1.08 38.83 0.02
N SER A 91 0.21 39.77 -0.37
CA SER A 91 0.60 41.02 -1.03
C SER A 91 1.53 41.90 -0.18
N ASP A 92 1.38 41.81 1.14
CA ASP A 92 2.14 42.50 2.18
C ASP A 92 3.60 42.06 2.29
N GLU A 93 3.99 40.96 1.65
CA GLU A 93 5.33 40.34 1.73
C GLU A 93 5.77 39.97 3.16
N ILE A 94 4.86 40.10 4.12
CA ILE A 94 5.05 39.67 5.50
C ILE A 94 5.00 38.16 5.49
N LEU A 95 6.18 37.55 5.47
CA LEU A 95 6.35 36.12 5.66
C LEU A 95 5.80 35.75 7.04
N PRO A 96 4.79 34.85 7.14
CA PRO A 96 4.54 34.13 8.38
C PRO A 96 5.80 33.43 8.90
N ASP A 97 6.75 33.20 7.97
CA ASP A 97 7.97 32.41 8.10
C ASP A 97 9.17 33.16 8.70
N LEU A 98 9.03 34.44 9.01
CA LEU A 98 10.03 35.15 9.81
C LEU A 98 9.35 35.82 10.99
N HIS A 99 9.15 35.06 12.07
CA HIS A 99 9.12 35.46 13.49
C HIS A 99 8.28 36.66 13.97
N VAL A 100 7.86 37.65 13.17
CA VAL A 100 7.37 38.96 13.61
C VAL A 100 6.05 38.85 14.37
N LEU A 101 5.00 38.23 13.84
CA LEU A 101 3.70 38.19 14.55
C LEU A 101 3.71 37.31 15.81
N LYS A 102 4.48 36.21 15.83
CA LYS A 102 4.58 35.33 17.01
C LYS A 102 5.60 35.82 18.06
N HIS A 103 6.71 36.45 17.66
CA HIS A 103 7.76 36.92 18.57
C HIS A 103 7.55 38.38 18.99
N CYS A 104 7.05 39.23 18.10
CA CYS A 104 6.64 40.60 18.42
C CYS A 104 5.18 40.66 18.88
N LYS A 105 4.57 39.51 19.22
CA LYS A 105 3.19 39.40 19.73
C LYS A 105 2.95 40.36 20.89
N THR A 106 3.91 40.47 21.81
CA THR A 106 3.85 41.38 22.96
C THR A 106 3.72 42.85 22.58
N VAL A 107 4.21 43.25 21.39
CA VAL A 107 4.20 44.63 20.89
C VAL A 107 3.04 44.88 19.91
N LEU A 108 2.72 43.88 19.07
CA LEU A 108 1.76 44.03 17.97
C LEU A 108 0.32 43.64 18.35
N LEU A 109 0.11 42.90 19.45
CA LEU A 109 -1.22 42.41 19.82
C LEU A 109 -2.23 43.55 20.08
N LEU A 110 -1.82 44.60 20.79
CA LEU A 110 -2.69 45.74 21.11
C LEU A 110 -3.03 46.59 19.86
N PRO A 111 -2.05 47.05 19.05
CA PRO A 111 -2.37 47.80 17.83
C PRO A 111 -3.21 47.01 16.81
N LEU A 112 -2.98 45.69 16.70
CA LEU A 112 -3.79 44.84 15.82
C LEU A 112 -5.21 44.64 16.35
N HIS A 113 -5.38 44.53 17.66
CA HIS A 113 -6.70 44.43 18.29
C HIS A 113 -7.51 45.72 18.07
N GLU A 114 -6.89 46.88 18.28
CA GLU A 114 -7.53 48.18 18.05
C GLU A 114 -7.95 48.35 16.58
N LEU A 115 -7.08 48.00 15.64
CA LEU A 115 -7.39 48.04 14.21
C LEU A 115 -8.54 47.10 13.84
N LEU A 116 -8.59 45.89 14.41
CA LEU A 116 -9.68 44.92 14.17
C LEU A 116 -11.00 45.39 14.78
N CYS A 117 -10.98 45.96 15.99
CA CYS A 117 -12.16 46.57 16.62
C CYS A 117 -12.66 47.77 15.82
N GLN A 118 -11.76 48.58 15.25
CA GLN A 118 -12.13 49.68 14.37
C GLN A 118 -12.79 49.15 13.08
N CYS A 119 -12.19 48.16 12.43
CA CYS A 119 -12.79 47.50 11.26
C CYS A 119 -14.15 46.87 11.57
N TRP A 120 -14.35 46.37 12.79
CA TRP A 120 -15.61 45.81 13.27
C TRP A 120 -16.69 46.89 13.44
N LYS A 121 -16.35 48.01 14.11
CA LYS A 121 -17.27 49.14 14.34
C LYS A 121 -17.65 49.87 13.06
N GLU A 122 -16.69 50.07 12.18
CA GLU A 122 -16.87 50.85 10.95
C GLU A 122 -17.43 49.99 9.79
N ALA A 123 -17.53 48.67 9.98
CA ALA A 123 -17.90 47.70 8.93
C ALA A 123 -17.06 47.87 7.64
N ALA A 124 -15.85 48.40 7.76
CA ALA A 124 -14.97 48.72 6.64
C ALA A 124 -13.59 48.13 6.89
N VAL A 125 -12.97 47.56 5.85
CA VAL A 125 -11.61 47.03 5.94
C VAL A 125 -10.69 47.73 4.96
N PRO A 126 -9.46 48.09 5.35
CA PRO A 126 -8.46 48.65 4.45
C PRO A 126 -8.27 47.83 3.17
N GLN A 127 -8.07 48.52 2.05
CA GLN A 127 -7.91 47.91 0.73
C GLN A 127 -6.75 46.90 0.68
N ASP A 128 -5.63 47.22 1.33
CA ASP A 128 -4.44 46.37 1.38
C ASP A 128 -4.71 45.01 2.06
N MET A 129 -5.75 44.91 2.89
CA MET A 129 -6.21 43.65 3.49
C MET A 129 -7.24 42.91 2.63
N ARG A 130 -7.84 43.58 1.64
CA ARG A 130 -8.76 43.00 0.65
C ARG A 130 -8.02 42.43 -0.56
N ASP A 131 -6.91 43.04 -0.96
CA ASP A 131 -6.19 42.65 -2.15
C ASP A 131 -5.50 41.28 -1.99
N SER A 132 -5.64 40.42 -3.01
CA SER A 132 -5.01 39.10 -3.04
C SER A 132 -4.18 38.90 -4.31
N LYS A 133 -3.01 38.26 -4.16
CA LYS A 133 -2.18 37.84 -5.30
C LYS A 133 -2.62 36.44 -5.74
N ILE A 134 -3.10 36.27 -6.97
CA ILE A 134 -3.45 34.94 -7.50
C ILE A 134 -2.19 34.22 -8.00
N VAL A 135 -1.92 33.05 -7.45
CA VAL A 135 -0.82 32.18 -7.87
C VAL A 135 -1.38 30.90 -8.50
N THR A 136 -0.88 30.55 -9.68
CA THR A 136 -1.32 29.37 -10.41
C THR A 136 -0.49 28.13 -10.05
N LEU A 137 -1.14 27.05 -9.62
CA LEU A 137 -0.51 25.76 -9.33
C LEU A 137 -1.03 24.66 -10.25
N TYR A 138 -0.12 23.94 -10.90
CA TYR A 138 -0.48 22.83 -11.79
C TYR A 138 -1.06 21.64 -11.02
N LYS A 139 -2.23 21.13 -11.43
CA LYS A 139 -2.95 20.03 -10.78
C LYS A 139 -2.30 18.65 -10.97
N ASN A 140 -1.17 18.56 -11.68
CA ASN A 140 -0.53 17.29 -12.08
C ASN A 140 -1.47 16.35 -12.86
N LYS A 141 -2.42 16.91 -13.62
CA LYS A 141 -3.39 16.19 -14.46
C LYS A 141 -3.62 16.98 -15.74
N GLY A 142 -3.75 16.29 -16.87
CA GLY A 142 -4.01 16.92 -18.18
C GLY A 142 -2.74 17.45 -18.86
N LYS A 143 -2.92 18.34 -19.84
CA LYS A 143 -1.82 19.02 -20.55
C LYS A 143 -1.47 20.31 -19.80
N ARG A 144 -0.16 20.61 -19.66
CA ARG A 144 0.34 21.85 -19.03
C ARG A 144 -0.03 23.13 -19.79
N SER A 145 -0.47 23.01 -21.04
CA SER A 145 -0.86 24.15 -21.84
C SER A 145 -2.32 24.61 -21.62
N ASP A 146 -3.13 23.82 -20.92
CA ASP A 146 -4.53 24.14 -20.65
C ASP A 146 -4.70 24.74 -19.25
N CYS A 147 -5.20 25.98 -19.21
CA CYS A 147 -5.42 26.75 -17.97
C CYS A 147 -6.33 26.03 -16.96
N ASN A 148 -7.30 25.21 -17.42
CA ASN A 148 -8.20 24.46 -16.53
C ASN A 148 -7.46 23.42 -15.66
N ASN A 149 -6.27 23.01 -16.09
CA ASN A 149 -5.40 22.08 -15.37
C ASN A 149 -4.58 22.76 -14.27
N TYR A 150 -4.81 24.05 -14.01
CA TYR A 150 -4.20 24.81 -12.92
C TYR A 150 -5.24 25.21 -11.86
N ARG A 151 -4.78 25.43 -10.62
CA ARG A 151 -5.55 26.03 -9.53
C ARG A 151 -5.06 27.45 -9.32
N GLY A 152 -5.95 28.43 -9.30
CA GLY A 152 -5.63 29.78 -8.79
C GLY A 152 -5.77 29.77 -7.28
N ILE A 153 -4.68 30.03 -6.56
CA ILE A 153 -4.71 30.24 -5.11
C ILE A 153 -4.56 31.73 -4.86
N SER A 154 -5.54 32.33 -4.19
CA SER A 154 -5.53 33.72 -3.76
C SER A 154 -4.71 33.85 -2.47
N LEU A 155 -3.57 34.52 -2.55
CA LEU A 155 -2.73 34.82 -1.40
C LEU A 155 -3.12 36.18 -0.81
N LEU A 156 -3.99 36.13 0.20
CA LEU A 156 -4.32 37.28 1.06
C LEU A 156 -3.16 37.61 2.01
N SER A 157 -3.11 38.88 2.43
CA SER A 157 -2.23 39.36 3.53
C SER A 157 -2.43 38.53 4.80
N VAL A 158 -1.42 38.46 5.66
CA VAL A 158 -1.48 37.60 6.86
C VAL A 158 -2.60 38.06 7.81
N VAL A 159 -2.81 39.37 7.91
CA VAL A 159 -3.88 39.99 8.71
C VAL A 159 -5.24 39.80 8.03
N GLY A 160 -5.31 39.93 6.69
CA GLY A 160 -6.56 39.74 5.92
C GLY A 160 -7.15 38.32 6.00
N LYS A 161 -6.31 37.30 6.26
CA LYS A 161 -6.73 35.89 6.45
C LYS A 161 -7.46 35.61 7.77
N ARG A 162 -7.41 36.52 8.76
CA ARG A 162 -7.92 36.32 10.12
C ARG A 162 -9.00 37.35 10.52
N ARG A 163 -9.63 37.99 9.54
CA ARG A 163 -10.72 38.93 9.78
C ARG A 163 -11.98 38.21 10.27
N PRO A 164 -12.74 38.82 11.20
CA PRO A 164 -14.10 38.40 11.53
C PRO A 164 -15.05 38.46 10.30
N LEU A 165 -16.14 37.70 10.31
CA LEU A 165 -17.21 37.83 9.31
C LEU A 165 -17.87 39.20 9.46
N GLN A 166 -17.89 40.01 8.41
CA GLN A 166 -18.70 41.24 8.36
C GLN A 166 -20.08 40.96 7.76
N ASP A 167 -21.06 41.79 8.13
CA ASP A 167 -22.43 41.77 7.64
C ASP A 167 -22.49 41.79 6.10
N PRO A 168 -23.13 40.81 5.44
CA PRO A 168 -23.22 40.71 3.99
C PRO A 168 -24.04 41.81 3.31
N THR A 169 -24.73 42.68 4.07
CA THR A 169 -25.62 43.70 3.49
C THR A 169 -24.91 44.94 2.93
N GLN A 170 -23.61 45.16 3.20
CA GLN A 170 -22.87 46.35 2.74
C GLN A 170 -21.80 46.13 1.67
N ASP A 171 -21.52 44.90 1.23
CA ASP A 171 -20.48 44.65 0.22
C ASP A 171 -20.98 44.92 -1.22
N ARG A 172 -21.19 46.19 -1.54
CA ARG A 172 -21.59 46.65 -2.89
C ARG A 172 -20.43 47.06 -3.80
N LEU A 173 -19.16 46.98 -3.38
CA LEU A 173 -18.02 47.30 -4.25
C LEU A 173 -16.75 46.50 -3.90
N SER A 174 -16.74 45.22 -4.26
CA SER A 174 -15.59 44.60 -4.94
C SER A 174 -16.11 43.51 -5.87
N THR A 175 -15.69 43.54 -7.13
CA THR A 175 -16.26 42.78 -8.25
C THR A 175 -16.02 41.26 -8.12
N LYS A 176 -16.81 40.57 -7.30
CA LYS A 176 -17.07 39.13 -7.40
C LYS A 176 -18.56 38.89 -7.28
N ALA A 177 -19.17 38.49 -8.38
CA ALA A 177 -20.60 38.23 -8.40
C ALA A 177 -20.96 36.88 -7.74
N THR A 178 -20.02 35.91 -7.72
CA THR A 178 -20.16 34.64 -6.97
C THR A 178 -18.82 34.02 -6.55
N GLY A 179 -18.88 33.14 -5.54
CA GLY A 179 -17.78 32.26 -5.13
C GLY A 179 -16.93 32.78 -3.96
N VAL A 180 -16.36 31.85 -3.19
CA VAL A 180 -15.42 32.14 -2.08
C VAL A 180 -13.97 32.04 -2.54
N GLU A 181 -13.07 32.85 -1.98
CA GLU A 181 -11.65 32.85 -2.38
C GLU A 181 -10.90 31.56 -1.97
N GLN A 182 -10.21 30.95 -2.93
CA GLN A 182 -9.37 29.78 -2.66
C GLN A 182 -8.10 30.20 -1.89
N GLY A 183 -8.02 29.83 -0.61
CA GLY A 183 -6.91 30.22 0.28
C GLY A 183 -7.36 31.01 1.51
N CYS A 184 -8.63 31.44 1.54
CA CYS A 184 -9.26 31.99 2.74
C CYS A 184 -9.49 30.88 3.79
N VAL A 185 -9.29 31.20 5.07
CA VAL A 185 -9.47 30.27 6.20
C VAL A 185 -10.94 29.92 6.42
N LEU A 186 -11.85 30.85 6.12
CA LEU A 186 -13.30 30.70 6.33
C LEU A 186 -14.02 30.02 5.15
N ALA A 187 -13.46 30.10 3.94
CA ALA A 187 -14.08 29.59 2.73
C ALA A 187 -14.51 28.11 2.82
N PRO A 188 -13.70 27.17 3.37
CA PRO A 188 -14.13 25.78 3.55
C PRO A 188 -15.32 25.62 4.51
N THR A 189 -15.37 26.41 5.58
CA THR A 189 -16.47 26.36 6.57
C THR A 189 -17.76 26.90 5.97
N LEU A 190 -17.70 28.04 5.29
CA LEU A 190 -18.87 28.63 4.62
C LEU A 190 -19.42 27.70 3.55
N PHE A 191 -18.55 27.11 2.74
CA PHE A 191 -18.96 26.09 1.78
C PHE A 191 -19.59 24.87 2.48
N GLY A 192 -19.02 24.41 3.60
CA GLY A 192 -19.59 23.31 4.38
C GLY A 192 -21.00 23.59 4.90
N ILE A 193 -21.25 24.79 5.42
CA ILE A 193 -22.59 25.23 5.87
C ILE A 193 -23.56 25.28 4.69
N PHE A 194 -23.17 25.95 3.61
CA PHE A 194 -23.98 26.06 2.40
C PHE A 194 -24.33 24.70 1.81
N PHE A 195 -23.35 23.80 1.72
CA PHE A 195 -23.55 22.46 1.20
C PHE A 195 -24.41 21.59 2.13
N ALA A 196 -24.32 21.78 3.46
CA ALA A 196 -25.20 21.11 4.41
C ALA A 196 -26.67 21.51 4.23
N LEU A 197 -26.96 22.79 3.97
CA LEU A 197 -28.31 23.26 3.66
C LEU A 197 -28.83 22.64 2.36
N LEU A 198 -28.01 22.60 1.31
CA LEU A 198 -28.34 21.93 0.06
C LEU A 198 -28.72 20.46 0.29
N LEU A 199 -27.93 19.73 1.09
CA LEU A 199 -28.19 18.34 1.40
C LEU A 199 -29.44 18.13 2.24
N LYS A 200 -29.75 19.05 3.18
CA LYS A 200 -31.01 19.05 3.94
C LYS A 200 -32.21 19.19 3.00
N GLN A 201 -32.14 20.07 1.99
CA GLN A 201 -33.19 20.19 0.97
C GLN A 201 -33.25 18.96 0.05
N ALA A 202 -32.11 18.46 -0.42
CA ALA A 202 -32.05 17.33 -1.34
C ALA A 202 -32.55 16.02 -0.70
N PHE A 203 -32.15 15.76 0.55
CA PHE A 203 -32.27 14.46 1.19
C PHE A 203 -33.05 14.44 2.51
N GLY A 204 -33.56 15.58 2.99
CA GLY A 204 -34.26 15.68 4.27
C GLY A 204 -35.45 14.73 4.41
N THR A 205 -36.13 14.43 3.30
CA THR A 205 -37.25 13.47 3.24
C THR A 205 -36.91 12.18 2.50
N ALA A 206 -35.66 12.00 2.05
CA ALA A 206 -35.26 10.81 1.32
C ALA A 206 -35.19 9.61 2.27
N THR A 207 -35.62 8.44 1.80
CA THR A 207 -35.50 7.16 2.52
C THR A 207 -34.52 6.23 1.80
N GLU A 208 -34.15 6.57 0.58
CA GLU A 208 -33.19 5.83 -0.21
C GLU A 208 -31.79 5.91 0.41
N GLY A 209 -31.09 4.77 0.37
CA GLY A 209 -29.72 4.62 0.86
C GLY A 209 -29.38 3.18 1.22
N ILE A 210 -28.26 3.00 1.92
CA ILE A 210 -27.80 1.72 2.45
C ILE A 210 -28.15 1.62 3.93
N TYR A 211 -29.09 0.73 4.24
CA TYR A 211 -29.48 0.44 5.62
C TYR A 211 -28.57 -0.61 6.27
N LEU A 212 -28.10 -0.29 7.48
CA LEU A 212 -27.34 -1.16 8.36
C LEU A 212 -28.11 -1.46 9.63
N ARG A 213 -28.11 -2.71 10.06
CA ARG A 213 -28.49 -3.11 11.41
C ARG A 213 -27.24 -3.10 12.27
N THR A 214 -27.18 -2.24 13.27
CA THR A 214 -25.98 -2.02 14.09
C THR A 214 -26.29 -2.09 15.57
N ARG A 215 -25.32 -2.60 16.33
CA ARG A 215 -25.32 -2.68 17.78
C ARG A 215 -23.88 -2.59 18.27
N SER A 216 -23.56 -1.49 18.96
CA SER A 216 -22.22 -1.18 19.49
C SER A 216 -21.91 -1.91 20.80
N ASP A 217 -22.93 -2.27 21.59
CA ASP A 217 -22.76 -3.02 22.83
C ASP A 217 -22.69 -4.54 22.57
N GLY A 218 -21.62 -5.16 23.09
CA GLY A 218 -21.33 -6.58 22.91
C GLY A 218 -20.09 -6.85 22.03
N ARG A 219 -19.70 -8.13 22.01
CA ARG A 219 -18.46 -8.58 21.35
C ARG A 219 -18.53 -8.45 19.84
N LEU A 220 -17.57 -7.76 19.22
CA LEU A 220 -17.54 -7.46 17.78
C LEU A 220 -17.62 -8.70 16.89
N PHE A 221 -17.01 -9.81 17.33
CA PHE A 221 -16.97 -11.05 16.56
C PHE A 221 -18.17 -11.98 16.80
N ASN A 222 -19.03 -11.68 17.77
CA ASN A 222 -20.27 -12.43 18.01
C ASN A 222 -21.44 -11.76 17.27
N LEU A 223 -21.81 -12.29 16.09
CA LEU A 223 -22.88 -11.74 15.26
C LEU A 223 -24.28 -11.95 15.83
N ASN A 224 -24.47 -12.90 16.75
CA ASN A 224 -25.77 -13.11 17.37
C ASN A 224 -26.24 -11.88 18.16
N ARG A 225 -25.33 -10.95 18.52
CA ARG A 225 -25.69 -9.67 19.15
C ARG A 225 -26.68 -8.85 18.32
N LEU A 226 -26.63 -8.97 16.98
CA LEU A 226 -27.49 -8.24 16.05
C LEU A 226 -28.89 -8.86 15.91
N LYS A 227 -29.15 -10.02 16.52
CA LYS A 227 -30.47 -10.67 16.59
C LYS A 227 -31.26 -10.27 17.84
N ALA A 228 -30.66 -9.47 18.73
CA ALA A 228 -31.32 -9.06 19.97
C ALA A 228 -32.53 -8.15 19.69
N LYS A 229 -33.56 -8.27 20.53
CA LYS A 229 -34.79 -7.47 20.42
C LYS A 229 -34.61 -6.02 20.88
N THR A 230 -33.61 -5.75 21.73
CA THR A 230 -33.34 -4.43 22.31
C THR A 230 -31.94 -3.94 21.94
N LYS A 231 -31.75 -2.61 21.94
CA LYS A 231 -30.45 -1.92 21.69
C LYS A 231 -29.87 -2.07 20.28
N VAL A 232 -30.57 -2.76 19.38
CA VAL A 232 -30.26 -2.75 17.95
C VAL A 232 -30.89 -1.51 17.34
N ARG A 233 -30.15 -0.83 16.46
CA ARG A 233 -30.64 0.34 15.72
C ARG A 233 -30.40 0.18 14.22
N GLU A 234 -31.16 0.93 13.45
CA GLU A 234 -30.97 1.05 12.01
C GLU A 234 -30.19 2.32 11.72
N ALA A 235 -29.10 2.19 10.95
CA ALA A 235 -28.29 3.31 10.49
C ALA A 235 -28.38 3.39 8.97
N LEU A 236 -28.68 4.57 8.45
CA LEU A 236 -28.78 4.84 7.02
C LEU A 236 -27.50 5.53 6.53
N ILE A 237 -26.80 4.91 5.59
CA ILE A 237 -25.67 5.49 4.87
C ILE A 237 -26.14 5.90 3.49
N ARG A 238 -26.08 7.20 3.18
CA ARG A 238 -26.55 7.76 1.91
C ARG A 238 -25.45 8.51 1.19
N ASP A 239 -24.80 9.42 1.90
CA ASP A 239 -23.80 10.33 1.37
C ASP A 239 -22.44 10.15 2.05
N LEU A 240 -21.39 10.26 1.25
CA LEU A 240 -19.98 10.21 1.65
C LEU A 240 -19.35 11.51 1.15
N LEU A 241 -19.09 12.44 2.06
CA LEU A 241 -18.76 13.82 1.69
C LEU A 241 -17.34 14.20 2.11
N PHE A 242 -16.66 14.94 1.23
CA PHE A 242 -15.40 15.59 1.55
C PHE A 242 -15.24 16.86 0.72
N ALA A 243 -15.49 18.00 1.35
CA ALA A 243 -15.60 19.29 0.65
C ALA A 243 -16.55 19.16 -0.56
N ASP A 244 -16.07 19.45 -1.77
CA ASP A 244 -16.83 19.39 -3.02
C ASP A 244 -16.96 17.97 -3.61
N ASP A 245 -16.15 17.02 -3.16
CA ASP A 245 -16.26 15.62 -3.57
C ASP A 245 -17.40 14.94 -2.78
N ALA A 246 -18.49 14.64 -3.48
CA ALA A 246 -19.66 13.93 -2.92
C ALA A 246 -19.84 12.55 -3.58
N GLY A 247 -19.95 11.51 -2.75
CA GLY A 247 -20.35 10.17 -3.16
C GLY A 247 -21.73 9.82 -2.62
N LEU A 248 -22.60 9.24 -3.45
CA LEU A 248 -23.92 8.76 -3.04
C LEU A 248 -23.96 7.23 -3.10
N ALA A 249 -24.72 6.61 -2.22
CA ALA A 249 -24.82 5.15 -2.12
C ALA A 249 -26.26 4.72 -1.83
N ALA A 250 -26.73 3.68 -2.52
CA ALA A 250 -28.03 3.05 -2.30
C ALA A 250 -27.96 1.55 -2.59
N HIS A 251 -28.94 0.80 -2.06
CA HIS A 251 -29.06 -0.65 -2.30
C HIS A 251 -29.51 -1.01 -3.73
N THR A 252 -30.20 -0.10 -4.41
CA THR A 252 -30.81 -0.37 -5.72
C THR A 252 -30.47 0.73 -6.73
N GLU A 253 -30.52 0.37 -8.01
CA GLU A 253 -30.33 1.29 -9.13
C GLU A 253 -31.38 2.42 -9.13
N GLN A 254 -32.65 2.07 -8.88
CA GLN A 254 -33.74 3.05 -8.72
C GLN A 254 -33.48 3.99 -7.55
N GLY A 255 -32.95 3.46 -6.44
CA GLY A 255 -32.64 4.27 -5.26
C GLY A 255 -31.54 5.29 -5.54
N ILE A 256 -30.46 4.89 -6.22
CA ILE A 256 -29.38 5.81 -6.58
C ILE A 256 -29.83 6.83 -7.64
N GLN A 257 -30.69 6.45 -8.60
CA GLN A 257 -31.30 7.37 -9.55
C GLN A 257 -32.15 8.44 -8.83
N SER A 258 -33.04 8.03 -7.93
CA SER A 258 -33.86 8.96 -7.12
C SER A 258 -32.99 9.95 -6.32
N LEU A 259 -31.93 9.44 -5.67
CA LEU A 259 -30.97 10.30 -4.95
C LEU A 259 -30.25 11.27 -5.89
N MET A 260 -29.81 10.80 -7.06
CA MET A 260 -29.11 11.63 -8.03
C MET A 260 -30.02 12.73 -8.61
N ASP A 261 -31.29 12.43 -8.88
CA ASP A 261 -32.25 13.41 -9.37
C ASP A 261 -32.54 14.49 -8.33
N ARG A 262 -32.72 14.09 -7.06
CA ARG A 262 -32.90 15.02 -5.94
C ARG A 262 -31.67 15.91 -5.76
N PHE A 263 -30.49 15.32 -5.79
CA PHE A 263 -29.23 16.04 -5.67
C PHE A 263 -29.04 17.02 -6.85
N SER A 264 -29.32 16.59 -8.08
CA SER A 264 -29.22 17.46 -9.26
C SER A 264 -30.19 18.63 -9.23
N ARG A 265 -31.42 18.43 -8.76
CA ARG A 265 -32.40 19.52 -8.59
C ARG A 265 -31.93 20.51 -7.52
N ALA A 266 -31.51 20.01 -6.36
CA ALA A 266 -30.96 20.87 -5.31
C ALA A 266 -29.71 21.62 -5.78
N CYS A 267 -28.78 21.00 -6.51
CA CYS A 267 -27.65 21.72 -7.09
C CYS A 267 -28.10 22.86 -8.00
N GLN A 268 -29.09 22.64 -8.87
CA GLN A 268 -29.64 23.69 -9.72
C GLN A 268 -30.27 24.82 -8.90
N ASP A 269 -31.06 24.48 -7.89
CA ASP A 269 -31.72 25.44 -7.00
C ASP A 269 -30.72 26.29 -6.20
N PHE A 270 -29.61 25.71 -5.78
CA PHE A 270 -28.53 26.40 -5.07
C PHE A 270 -27.47 27.00 -6.02
N GLY A 271 -27.68 26.99 -7.33
CA GLY A 271 -26.73 27.54 -8.30
C GLY A 271 -25.38 26.81 -8.36
N LEU A 272 -25.33 25.53 -7.98
CA LEU A 272 -24.17 24.65 -8.14
C LEU A 272 -24.26 23.83 -9.43
N ILE A 273 -23.11 23.61 -10.07
CA ILE A 273 -23.01 22.86 -11.32
C ILE A 273 -22.32 21.53 -11.07
N ILE A 274 -23.01 20.43 -11.38
CA ILE A 274 -22.44 19.08 -11.34
C ILE A 274 -21.56 18.87 -12.58
N SER A 275 -20.32 18.44 -12.37
CA SER A 275 -19.40 18.13 -13.46
C SER A 275 -19.70 16.76 -14.08
N LEU A 276 -20.66 16.70 -15.01
CA LEU A 276 -21.12 15.47 -15.68
C LEU A 276 -20.00 14.53 -16.14
N LYS A 277 -18.95 15.07 -16.79
CA LYS A 277 -17.80 14.27 -17.29
C LYS A 277 -16.93 13.64 -16.20
N LYS A 278 -16.99 14.14 -14.96
CA LYS A 278 -16.21 13.63 -13.82
C LYS A 278 -17.04 12.72 -12.92
N THR A 279 -18.37 12.82 -13.00
CA THR A 279 -19.28 11.98 -12.24
C THR A 279 -19.31 10.59 -12.87
N GLU A 280 -18.98 9.57 -12.09
CA GLU A 280 -18.96 8.17 -12.51
C GLU A 280 -19.88 7.34 -11.60
N VAL A 281 -20.38 6.21 -12.08
CA VAL A 281 -21.22 5.28 -11.28
C VAL A 281 -20.58 3.90 -11.21
N LEU A 282 -20.66 3.25 -10.05
CA LEU A 282 -20.16 1.89 -9.82
C LEU A 282 -21.27 1.00 -9.29
N GLY A 283 -21.59 -0.08 -10.01
CA GLY A 283 -22.36 -1.20 -9.49
C GLY A 283 -21.43 -2.24 -8.87
N GLN A 284 -21.67 -2.61 -7.60
CA GLN A 284 -20.89 -3.66 -6.92
C GLN A 284 -21.64 -4.99 -6.93
N ASN A 285 -21.03 -6.02 -7.49
CA ASN A 285 -21.58 -7.38 -7.58
C ASN A 285 -22.99 -7.41 -8.23
N VAL A 286 -23.17 -6.60 -9.27
CA VAL A 286 -24.39 -6.54 -10.11
C VAL A 286 -24.16 -7.31 -11.42
N GLU A 287 -25.24 -7.82 -12.02
CA GLU A 287 -25.18 -8.58 -13.28
C GLU A 287 -24.95 -7.68 -14.49
N ALA A 288 -25.58 -6.50 -14.50
CA ALA A 288 -25.43 -5.49 -15.54
C ALA A 288 -24.91 -4.17 -14.94
N PRO A 289 -24.11 -3.38 -15.69
CA PRO A 289 -23.73 -2.03 -15.28
C PRO A 289 -24.97 -1.14 -15.08
N PRO A 290 -25.01 -0.31 -14.02
CA PRO A 290 -26.14 0.58 -13.77
C PRO A 290 -26.18 1.72 -14.79
N ALA A 291 -27.38 2.05 -15.28
CA ALA A 291 -27.66 3.14 -16.21
C ALA A 291 -28.28 4.32 -15.45
N ILE A 292 -27.41 5.18 -14.90
CA ILE A 292 -27.84 6.36 -14.13
C ILE A 292 -27.73 7.61 -15.00
N THR A 293 -28.76 8.43 -14.99
CA THR A 293 -28.83 9.65 -15.78
C THR A 293 -28.89 10.89 -14.89
N ILE A 294 -28.37 12.00 -15.39
CA ILE A 294 -28.62 13.34 -14.85
C ILE A 294 -29.26 14.13 -15.98
N ARG A 295 -30.56 14.37 -15.90
CA ARG A 295 -31.37 14.90 -17.02
C ARG A 295 -31.20 13.99 -18.24
N ASP A 296 -30.73 14.52 -19.36
CA ASP A 296 -30.54 13.77 -20.61
C ASP A 296 -29.14 13.15 -20.75
N TYR A 297 -28.29 13.26 -19.73
CA TYR A 297 -26.91 12.76 -19.78
C TYR A 297 -26.74 11.47 -18.98
N GLU A 298 -26.37 10.38 -19.67
CA GLU A 298 -26.03 9.11 -19.03
C GLU A 298 -24.63 9.15 -18.41
N LEU A 299 -24.55 8.84 -17.12
CA LEU A 299 -23.31 8.79 -16.37
C LEU A 299 -22.48 7.57 -16.79
N LYS A 300 -21.16 7.74 -16.78
CA LYS A 300 -20.24 6.67 -17.13
C LYS A 300 -20.20 5.61 -16.03
N ALA A 301 -20.68 4.41 -16.34
CA ALA A 301 -20.49 3.24 -15.50
C ALA A 301 -19.02 2.76 -15.54
N VAL A 302 -18.43 2.53 -14.37
CA VAL A 302 -17.04 2.12 -14.22
C VAL A 302 -16.90 0.83 -13.41
N ASN A 303 -15.87 0.05 -13.71
CA ASN A 303 -15.50 -1.13 -12.93
C ASN A 303 -14.62 -0.79 -11.72
N HIS A 304 -14.03 0.40 -11.71
CA HIS A 304 -13.12 0.88 -10.67
C HIS A 304 -13.44 2.33 -10.34
N PHE A 305 -13.84 2.59 -9.11
CA PHE A 305 -14.24 3.92 -8.64
C PHE A 305 -13.20 4.47 -7.67
N THR A 306 -12.64 5.65 -7.95
CA THR A 306 -11.63 6.27 -7.07
C THR A 306 -12.25 7.42 -6.28
N TYR A 307 -12.27 7.29 -4.95
CA TYR A 307 -12.73 8.32 -4.04
C TYR A 307 -11.65 8.63 -2.99
N LEU A 308 -11.30 9.91 -2.84
CA LEU A 308 -10.24 10.40 -1.92
C LEU A 308 -8.91 9.64 -2.03
N GLY A 309 -8.59 9.19 -3.23
CA GLY A 309 -7.38 8.46 -3.55
C GLY A 309 -7.45 6.94 -3.35
N SER A 310 -8.48 6.42 -2.69
CA SER A 310 -8.76 4.98 -2.53
C SER A 310 -9.64 4.48 -3.68
N THR A 311 -9.39 3.26 -4.15
CA THR A 311 -10.07 2.68 -5.31
C THR A 311 -10.92 1.48 -4.88
N ALA A 312 -12.23 1.55 -5.12
CA ALA A 312 -13.15 0.42 -5.01
C ALA A 312 -13.31 -0.27 -6.37
N SER A 313 -13.57 -1.58 -6.36
CA SER A 313 -13.87 -2.37 -7.55
C SER A 313 -15.30 -2.93 -7.52
N ASN A 314 -15.84 -3.26 -8.68
CA ASN A 314 -17.13 -3.92 -8.83
C ASN A 314 -17.14 -5.35 -8.25
N THR A 315 -15.98 -6.02 -8.21
CA THR A 315 -15.81 -7.37 -7.67
C THR A 315 -15.40 -7.41 -6.20
N LEU A 316 -15.28 -6.24 -5.54
CA LEU A 316 -14.76 -6.08 -4.18
C LEU A 316 -13.29 -6.55 -4.00
N SER A 317 -12.59 -6.85 -5.10
CA SER A 317 -11.15 -7.13 -5.05
C SER A 317 -10.33 -5.88 -4.75
N LEU A 318 -9.33 -6.04 -3.89
CA LEU A 318 -8.33 -5.02 -3.55
C LEU A 318 -7.16 -4.96 -4.53
N ASP A 319 -7.08 -5.89 -5.50
CA ASP A 319 -5.90 -6.01 -6.36
C ASP A 319 -5.60 -4.72 -7.12
N LYS A 320 -6.63 -4.06 -7.69
CA LYS A 320 -6.42 -2.80 -8.43
C LYS A 320 -5.96 -1.65 -7.53
N GLU A 321 -6.48 -1.56 -6.31
CA GLU A 321 -6.04 -0.56 -5.34
C GLU A 321 -4.58 -0.81 -4.96
N ILE A 322 -4.21 -2.07 -4.67
CA ILE A 322 -2.84 -2.47 -4.35
C ILE A 322 -1.91 -2.14 -5.52
N ASP A 323 -2.27 -2.48 -6.76
CA ASP A 323 -1.48 -2.19 -7.96
C ASP A 323 -1.22 -0.69 -8.12
N LYS A 324 -2.27 0.11 -7.95
CA LYS A 324 -2.18 1.58 -8.05
C LYS A 324 -1.28 2.14 -6.96
N ARG A 325 -1.30 1.57 -5.76
CA ARG A 325 -0.42 1.97 -4.65
C ARG A 325 1.01 1.54 -4.90
N ILE A 326 1.24 0.32 -5.35
CA ILE A 326 2.55 -0.18 -5.77
C ILE A 326 3.16 0.77 -6.81
N GLY A 327 2.40 1.15 -7.85
CA GLY A 327 2.85 2.12 -8.86
C GLY A 327 3.13 3.52 -8.30
N LYS A 328 2.24 4.07 -7.46
CA LYS A 328 2.42 5.38 -6.82
C LYS A 328 3.54 5.41 -5.78
N SER A 329 3.94 4.27 -5.24
CA SER A 329 4.91 4.20 -4.16
C SER A 329 6.30 3.77 -4.58
N ALA A 330 6.45 3.23 -5.80
CA ALA A 330 7.72 3.26 -6.49
C ALA A 330 8.35 4.68 -6.52
N THR A 331 7.54 5.74 -6.37
CA THR A 331 7.97 7.14 -6.23
C THR A 331 7.93 7.69 -4.79
N THR A 332 7.21 7.09 -3.83
CA THR A 332 7.24 7.50 -2.40
C THR A 332 6.72 6.39 -1.47
N LEU A 333 7.60 5.80 -0.65
CA LEU A 333 7.29 4.68 0.25
C LEU A 333 6.14 4.97 1.25
N ALA A 334 6.06 6.21 1.76
CA ALA A 334 5.05 6.61 2.73
C ALA A 334 3.59 6.44 2.20
N ARG A 335 3.39 6.52 0.88
CA ARG A 335 2.07 6.46 0.25
C ARG A 335 1.46 5.05 0.18
N LEU A 336 2.25 3.99 0.41
CA LEU A 336 1.74 2.60 0.44
C LEU A 336 0.83 2.37 1.62
N THR A 337 1.11 3.05 2.72
CA THR A 337 0.69 2.58 4.03
C THR A 337 -0.50 3.37 4.55
N THR A 338 -0.67 4.65 4.17
CA THR A 338 -1.74 5.55 4.64
C THR A 338 -3.17 5.00 4.52
N PRO A 339 -3.57 4.29 3.45
CA PRO A 339 -4.94 3.75 3.31
C PRO A 339 -5.08 2.29 3.76
N GLY A 340 -3.98 1.62 4.16
CA GLY A 340 -3.99 0.19 4.52
C GLY A 340 -4.75 -0.14 5.81
N GLU A 341 -5.23 0.87 6.54
CA GLU A 341 -5.92 0.74 7.83
C GLU A 341 -7.27 0.01 7.73
N THR A 342 -7.90 -0.01 6.56
CA THR A 342 -9.23 -0.61 6.33
C THR A 342 -9.22 -1.78 5.34
N TRP A 343 -8.04 -2.23 4.89
CA TRP A 343 -7.95 -3.27 3.87
C TRP A 343 -8.18 -4.68 4.43
N SER A 344 -9.11 -5.40 3.82
CA SER A 344 -9.31 -6.85 4.03
C SER A 344 -8.37 -7.67 3.15
N THR A 345 -7.06 -7.64 3.44
CA THR A 345 -6.04 -8.28 2.59
C THR A 345 -6.01 -9.80 2.70
N TYR A 346 -5.71 -10.46 1.57
CA TYR A 346 -5.36 -11.88 1.51
C TYR A 346 -3.83 -12.08 1.57
N ALA A 347 -3.37 -13.27 1.94
CA ALA A 347 -1.93 -13.59 2.02
C ALA A 347 -1.16 -13.25 0.73
N LYS A 348 -1.71 -13.58 -0.45
CA LYS A 348 -1.13 -13.22 -1.75
C LYS A 348 -0.89 -11.71 -1.90
N GLN A 349 -1.83 -10.90 -1.43
CA GLN A 349 -1.75 -9.44 -1.50
C GLN A 349 -0.71 -8.89 -0.53
N GLU A 350 -0.68 -9.40 0.70
CA GLU A 350 0.34 -9.02 1.70
C GLU A 350 1.75 -9.39 1.22
N ASN A 351 1.93 -10.54 0.57
CA ASN A 351 3.20 -10.95 -0.03
C ASN A 351 3.67 -10.01 -1.15
N ARG A 352 2.76 -9.54 -2.01
CA ARG A 352 3.07 -8.55 -3.06
C ARG A 352 3.54 -7.22 -2.46
N LEU A 353 2.85 -6.76 -1.41
CA LEU A 353 3.23 -5.55 -0.67
C LEU A 353 4.58 -5.73 0.01
N ASN A 354 4.84 -6.90 0.60
CA ASN A 354 6.12 -7.23 1.23
C ASN A 354 7.26 -7.24 0.20
N ALA A 355 7.06 -7.84 -0.97
CA ALA A 355 8.05 -7.85 -2.04
C ALA A 355 8.42 -6.43 -2.51
N LEU A 356 7.44 -5.54 -2.65
CA LEU A 356 7.70 -4.13 -2.95
C LEU A 356 8.45 -3.45 -1.80
N HIS A 357 8.01 -3.66 -0.56
CA HIS A 357 8.65 -3.10 0.62
C HIS A 357 10.14 -3.46 0.67
N MET A 358 10.48 -4.73 0.50
CA MET A 358 11.86 -5.21 0.44
C MET A 358 12.64 -4.60 -0.71
N ARG A 359 12.05 -4.48 -1.90
CA ARG A 359 12.69 -3.85 -3.06
C ARG A 359 13.04 -2.38 -2.80
N CYS A 360 12.12 -1.64 -2.17
CA CYS A 360 12.35 -0.26 -1.77
C CYS A 360 13.45 -0.16 -0.72
N MET A 361 13.43 -1.01 0.32
CA MET A 361 14.46 -1.01 1.37
C MET A 361 15.84 -1.29 0.81
N ARG A 362 15.95 -2.33 -0.03
CA ARG A 362 17.21 -2.67 -0.70
C ARG A 362 17.74 -1.51 -1.55
N ARG A 363 16.88 -0.86 -2.34
CA ARG A 363 17.28 0.30 -3.15
C ARG A 363 17.74 1.49 -2.30
N ILE A 364 17.02 1.80 -1.22
CA ILE A 364 17.36 2.93 -0.33
C ILE A 364 18.70 2.68 0.38
N LEU A 365 18.95 1.45 0.81
CA LEU A 365 20.18 1.05 1.49
C LEU A 365 21.33 0.74 0.52
N GLY A 366 21.13 0.87 -0.79
CA GLY A 366 22.14 0.52 -1.79
C GLY A 366 22.49 -0.97 -1.84
N ILE A 367 21.62 -1.84 -1.34
CA ILE A 367 21.84 -3.29 -1.26
C ILE A 367 21.42 -3.93 -2.58
N SER A 368 22.42 -4.40 -3.32
CA SER A 368 22.28 -5.24 -4.49
C SER A 368 22.06 -6.71 -4.13
N TRP A 369 21.68 -7.51 -5.12
CA TRP A 369 21.61 -8.96 -4.95
C TRP A 369 23.00 -9.60 -4.73
N LYS A 370 24.08 -8.94 -5.17
CA LYS A 370 25.47 -9.41 -5.02
C LYS A 370 25.99 -9.29 -3.58
N ASP A 371 25.39 -8.39 -2.80
CA ASP A 371 25.76 -8.15 -1.41
C ASP A 371 25.28 -9.24 -0.45
N LYS A 372 24.44 -10.18 -0.93
CA LYS A 372 24.07 -11.40 -0.22
C LYS A 372 23.39 -11.16 1.15
N VAL A 373 22.84 -9.97 1.35
CA VAL A 373 22.15 -9.58 2.58
C VAL A 373 20.74 -10.18 2.64
N THR A 374 20.38 -10.85 3.73
CA THR A 374 19.04 -11.44 3.96
C THR A 374 17.96 -10.37 4.11
N ASN A 375 16.69 -10.75 3.94
CA ASN A 375 15.57 -9.82 4.13
C ASN A 375 15.44 -9.37 5.60
N THR A 376 15.74 -10.24 6.55
CA THR A 376 15.73 -9.93 8.00
C THR A 376 16.77 -8.86 8.32
N GLU A 377 17.98 -9.00 7.78
CA GLU A 377 19.06 -8.03 7.95
C GLU A 377 18.78 -6.69 7.26
N VAL A 378 18.19 -6.70 6.05
CA VAL A 378 17.75 -5.47 5.38
C VAL A 378 16.81 -4.65 6.26
N LEU A 379 15.85 -5.31 6.91
CA LEU A 379 14.87 -4.66 7.79
C LEU A 379 15.50 -4.17 9.10
N SER A 380 16.43 -4.96 9.68
CA SER A 380 17.24 -4.57 10.83
C SER A 380 18.02 -3.27 10.56
N ARG A 381 18.73 -3.19 9.42
CA ARG A 381 19.46 -1.99 8.98
C ARG A 381 18.55 -0.79 8.75
N ALA A 382 17.33 -1.02 8.24
CA ALA A 382 16.35 0.03 8.03
C ALA A 382 15.69 0.52 9.33
N GLY A 383 15.81 -0.23 10.43
CA GLY A 383 15.07 0.03 11.67
C GLY A 383 13.56 -0.09 11.49
N LEU A 384 13.11 -0.93 10.55
CA LEU A 384 11.70 -1.09 10.19
C LEU A 384 11.26 -2.55 10.37
N PRO A 385 10.03 -2.79 10.85
CA PRO A 385 9.46 -4.12 10.88
C PRO A 385 8.96 -4.54 9.49
N THR A 386 8.64 -5.83 9.34
CA THR A 386 8.05 -6.40 8.13
C THR A 386 6.76 -5.68 7.72
N MET A 387 6.42 -5.78 6.44
CA MET A 387 5.15 -5.25 5.93
C MET A 387 3.94 -5.87 6.62
N PHE A 388 4.02 -7.16 6.99
CA PHE A 388 2.96 -7.84 7.75
C PHE A 388 2.68 -7.16 9.09
N THR A 389 3.75 -6.85 9.85
CA THR A 389 3.64 -6.16 11.14
C THR A 389 3.15 -4.72 10.98
N LEU A 390 3.59 -4.01 9.93
CA LEU A 390 3.10 -2.66 9.63
C LEU A 390 1.60 -2.63 9.31
N LEU A 391 1.11 -3.58 8.51
CA LEU A 391 -0.30 -3.69 8.16
C LEU A 391 -1.16 -4.02 9.39
N ARG A 392 -0.75 -5.02 10.19
CA ARG A 392 -1.39 -5.38 11.46
C ARG A 392 -1.49 -4.20 12.41
N GLN A 393 -0.38 -3.48 12.59
CA GLN A 393 -0.34 -2.30 13.46
C GLN A 393 -1.38 -1.25 13.05
N ARG A 394 -1.52 -1.00 11.75
CA ARG A 394 -2.45 -0.01 11.21
C ARG A 394 -3.90 -0.42 11.41
N ARG A 395 -4.26 -1.64 11.00
CA ARG A 395 -5.62 -2.17 11.17
C ARG A 395 -6.05 -2.18 12.63
N LEU A 396 -5.16 -2.61 13.54
CA LEU A 396 -5.48 -2.67 14.97
C LEU A 396 -5.48 -1.29 15.65
N ARG A 397 -4.65 -0.33 15.21
CA ARG A 397 -4.74 1.07 15.67
C ARG A 397 -6.08 1.68 15.28
N TRP A 398 -6.50 1.47 14.03
CA TRP A 398 -7.80 1.90 13.53
C TRP A 398 -8.96 1.22 14.27
N LEU A 399 -8.89 -0.10 14.44
CA LEU A 399 -9.88 -0.89 15.18
C LEU A 399 -10.13 -0.34 16.59
N GLY A 400 -9.06 -0.11 17.36
CA GLY A 400 -9.18 0.47 18.69
C GLY A 400 -9.68 1.92 18.66
N HIS A 401 -9.34 2.71 17.64
CA HIS A 401 -9.88 4.06 17.49
C HIS A 401 -11.39 4.06 17.26
N VAL A 402 -11.89 3.20 16.37
CA VAL A 402 -13.33 3.06 16.10
C VAL A 402 -14.08 2.56 17.34
N ARG A 403 -13.51 1.62 18.11
CA ARG A 403 -14.11 1.15 19.38
C ARG A 403 -14.41 2.30 20.36
N ARG A 404 -13.51 3.29 20.42
CA ARG A 404 -13.62 4.46 21.31
C ARG A 404 -14.42 5.62 20.74
N MET A 405 -14.86 5.56 19.48
CA MET A 405 -15.76 6.58 18.92
C MET A 405 -17.11 6.54 19.65
N GLU A 406 -17.81 7.66 19.66
CA GLU A 406 -19.19 7.73 20.14
C GLU A 406 -20.12 6.83 19.31
N ASP A 407 -21.14 6.29 19.97
CA ASP A 407 -22.24 5.63 19.29
C ASP A 407 -23.00 6.67 18.47
N GLY A 408 -23.40 6.34 17.25
CA GLY A 408 -23.95 7.29 16.27
C GLY A 408 -23.07 7.44 15.03
N ARG A 409 -21.76 7.26 15.20
CA ARG A 409 -20.76 7.53 14.16
C ARG A 409 -20.77 6.45 13.07
N ILE A 410 -20.87 6.87 11.81
CA ILE A 410 -20.87 5.97 10.62
C ILE A 410 -19.76 4.91 10.66
N PRO A 411 -18.47 5.23 10.95
CA PRO A 411 -17.42 4.19 10.99
C PRO A 411 -17.66 3.11 12.04
N LYS A 412 -18.24 3.48 13.19
CA LYS A 412 -18.57 2.54 14.26
C LYS A 412 -19.76 1.67 13.85
N ASP A 413 -20.77 2.26 13.23
CA ASP A 413 -21.91 1.50 12.72
C ASP A 413 -21.56 0.55 11.60
N LEU A 414 -20.68 0.95 10.70
CA LEU A 414 -20.20 0.07 9.64
C LEU A 414 -19.38 -1.09 10.20
N LEU A 415 -18.56 -0.85 11.23
CA LEU A 415 -17.75 -1.89 11.86
C LEU A 415 -18.61 -2.88 12.65
N TYR A 416 -19.56 -2.38 13.44
CA TYR A 416 -20.38 -3.17 14.35
C TYR A 416 -21.67 -3.70 13.71
N GLY A 417 -22.08 -3.19 12.56
CA GLY A 417 -23.30 -3.55 11.88
C GLY A 417 -23.15 -4.58 10.77
N GLU A 418 -24.30 -4.94 10.20
CA GLU A 418 -24.47 -5.73 8.98
C GLU A 418 -25.58 -5.12 8.12
N LEU A 419 -25.55 -5.38 6.82
CA LEU A 419 -26.63 -4.93 5.92
C LEU A 419 -27.97 -5.53 6.37
N ILE A 420 -29.04 -4.72 6.36
CA ILE A 420 -30.39 -5.19 6.73
C ILE A 420 -30.91 -6.21 5.72
N SER A 421 -30.60 -6.00 4.45
CA SER A 421 -30.99 -6.84 3.32
C SER A 421 -29.76 -7.47 2.65
N GLY A 422 -30.03 -8.54 1.90
CA GLY A 422 -28.99 -9.34 1.26
C GLY A 422 -28.47 -10.48 2.15
N LYS A 423 -28.00 -11.55 1.51
CA LYS A 423 -27.38 -12.69 2.19
C LYS A 423 -25.96 -12.86 1.68
N ARG A 424 -25.06 -13.23 2.59
CA ARG A 424 -23.71 -13.61 2.21
C ARG A 424 -23.77 -14.95 1.48
N ARG A 425 -23.10 -15.07 0.33
CA ARG A 425 -23.00 -16.33 -0.40
C ARG A 425 -22.39 -17.41 0.49
N THR A 426 -22.96 -18.62 0.45
CA THR A 426 -22.42 -19.82 1.11
C THR A 426 -21.19 -20.34 0.37
N GLY A 427 -20.28 -21.04 1.06
CA GLY A 427 -19.03 -21.56 0.49
C GLY A 427 -17.79 -20.74 0.87
N ARG A 428 -17.16 -20.08 -0.11
CA ARG A 428 -15.94 -19.26 0.08
C ARG A 428 -16.26 -17.76 0.06
N PRO A 429 -16.84 -17.20 1.14
CA PRO A 429 -17.16 -15.79 1.17
C PRO A 429 -15.89 -14.91 1.20
N GLN A 430 -15.99 -13.71 0.64
CA GLN A 430 -14.92 -12.72 0.73
C GLN A 430 -14.69 -12.25 2.17
N LEU A 431 -13.45 -11.91 2.52
CA LEU A 431 -13.07 -11.49 3.87
C LEU A 431 -13.70 -10.13 4.24
N ARG A 432 -14.29 -10.05 5.44
CA ARG A 432 -14.68 -8.75 6.03
C ARG A 432 -13.50 -8.16 6.79
N PHE A 433 -13.53 -6.84 6.98
CA PHE A 433 -12.51 -6.17 7.79
C PHE A 433 -12.42 -6.75 9.20
N LYS A 434 -13.56 -7.06 9.85
CA LYS A 434 -13.60 -7.74 11.15
C LYS A 434 -12.98 -9.15 11.13
N ASP A 435 -13.06 -9.87 10.01
CA ASP A 435 -12.46 -11.20 9.88
C ASP A 435 -10.91 -11.07 9.89
N VAL A 436 -10.36 -10.09 9.16
CA VAL A 436 -8.90 -9.80 9.15
C VAL A 436 -8.41 -9.26 10.49
N CYS A 437 -9.15 -8.36 11.13
CA CYS A 437 -8.81 -7.90 12.48
C CYS A 437 -8.77 -9.05 13.49
N LYS A 438 -9.69 -10.02 13.41
CA LYS A 438 -9.67 -11.21 14.28
C LYS A 438 -8.41 -12.05 14.04
N MET A 439 -7.98 -12.21 12.79
CA MET A 439 -6.73 -12.90 12.46
C MET A 439 -5.51 -12.15 13.01
N ASP A 440 -5.47 -10.82 12.88
CA ASP A 440 -4.38 -9.99 13.39
C ASP A 440 -4.28 -10.07 14.93
N LEU A 441 -5.41 -10.00 15.64
CA LEU A 441 -5.46 -10.17 17.10
C LEU A 441 -4.89 -11.53 17.51
N LYS A 442 -5.31 -12.62 16.85
CA LYS A 442 -4.79 -13.97 17.10
C LYS A 442 -3.29 -14.08 16.85
N ALA A 443 -2.80 -13.50 15.74
CA ALA A 443 -1.37 -13.53 15.41
C ALA A 443 -0.50 -12.78 16.44
N LEU A 444 -1.10 -11.81 17.13
CA LEU A 444 -0.46 -11.02 18.18
C LEU A 444 -0.77 -11.53 19.59
N ASP A 445 -1.44 -12.67 19.72
CA ASP A 445 -1.82 -13.24 21.02
C ASP A 445 -2.62 -12.25 21.90
N ILE A 446 -3.53 -11.52 21.27
CA ILE A 446 -4.49 -10.63 21.94
C ILE A 446 -5.84 -11.33 21.98
N ASP A 447 -6.45 -11.40 23.17
CA ASP A 447 -7.73 -12.04 23.37
C ASP A 447 -8.81 -11.47 22.44
N THR A 448 -9.37 -12.31 21.58
CA THR A 448 -10.41 -11.90 20.63
C THR A 448 -11.77 -11.68 21.28
N GLU A 449 -12.00 -12.17 22.49
CA GLU A 449 -13.31 -12.07 23.16
C GLU A 449 -13.45 -10.82 24.05
N HIS A 450 -12.34 -10.25 24.55
CA HIS A 450 -12.34 -9.10 25.45
C HIS A 450 -11.38 -7.97 25.05
N TRP A 451 -10.90 -7.94 23.80
CA TRP A 451 -10.03 -6.85 23.32
C TRP A 451 -10.71 -5.48 23.42
N GLU A 452 -12.04 -5.41 23.39
CA GLU A 452 -12.82 -4.18 23.52
C GLU A 452 -12.54 -3.44 24.84
N ASP A 453 -12.38 -4.18 25.93
CA ASP A 453 -12.12 -3.62 27.27
C ASP A 453 -10.71 -3.04 27.32
N LEU A 454 -9.75 -3.78 26.75
CA LEU A 454 -8.37 -3.32 26.57
C LEU A 454 -8.31 -2.07 25.67
N ALA A 455 -9.11 -2.04 24.61
CA ALA A 455 -9.16 -0.97 23.63
C ALA A 455 -9.90 0.29 24.10
N SER A 456 -10.69 0.19 25.17
CA SER A 456 -11.43 1.33 25.72
C SER A 456 -10.51 2.41 26.26
N ASP A 457 -9.34 2.03 26.79
CA ASP A 457 -8.26 2.95 27.14
C ASP A 457 -7.25 3.08 25.99
N ARG A 458 -7.01 4.31 25.52
CA ARG A 458 -6.11 4.58 24.39
C ARG A 458 -4.65 4.23 24.69
N SER A 459 -4.19 4.53 25.89
CA SER A 459 -2.80 4.33 26.31
C SER A 459 -2.52 2.84 26.55
N ARG A 460 -3.43 2.15 27.24
CA ARG A 460 -3.38 0.71 27.48
C ARG A 460 -3.40 -0.07 26.16
N TRP A 461 -4.29 0.29 25.23
CA TRP A 461 -4.35 -0.29 23.90
C TRP A 461 -3.03 -0.11 23.14
N ARG A 462 -2.51 1.11 23.09
CA ARG A 462 -1.26 1.41 22.38
C ARG A 462 -0.05 0.70 23.00
N GLY A 463 0.03 0.66 24.33
CA GLY A 463 1.10 -0.03 25.06
C GLY A 463 1.09 -1.53 24.79
N THR A 464 -0.07 -2.18 24.90
CA THR A 464 -0.20 -3.62 24.61
C THR A 464 0.07 -3.92 23.14
N LEU A 465 -0.49 -3.15 22.21
CA LEU A 465 -0.20 -3.32 20.78
C LEU A 465 1.30 -3.20 20.49
N SER A 466 1.98 -2.19 21.04
CA SER A 466 3.42 -2.01 20.82
C SER A 466 4.23 -3.22 21.29
N ARG A 467 3.90 -3.77 22.47
CA ARG A 467 4.57 -4.95 23.03
C ARG A 467 4.30 -6.19 22.18
N GLN A 468 3.04 -6.44 21.84
CA GLN A 468 2.64 -7.62 21.10
C GLN A 468 3.12 -7.59 19.65
N LEU A 469 3.16 -6.42 19.01
CA LEU A 469 3.76 -6.27 17.68
C LEU A 469 5.26 -6.60 17.70
N LYS A 470 6.00 -6.17 18.73
CA LYS A 470 7.43 -6.49 18.88
C LYS A 470 7.65 -7.99 19.08
N SER A 471 6.85 -8.64 19.92
CA SER A 471 6.90 -10.09 20.13
C SER A 471 6.50 -10.87 18.88
N GLY A 472 5.41 -10.46 18.22
CA GLY A 472 4.91 -11.07 17.00
C GLY A 472 5.90 -10.95 15.84
N GLU A 473 6.58 -9.81 15.71
CA GLU A 473 7.67 -9.62 14.74
C GLU A 473 8.84 -10.57 15.01
N ALA A 474 9.28 -10.69 16.27
CA ALA A 474 10.35 -11.62 16.64
C ALA A 474 9.99 -13.08 16.30
N ARG A 475 8.74 -13.50 16.57
CA ARG A 475 8.23 -14.82 16.19
C ARG A 475 8.23 -15.03 14.67
N LEU A 476 7.83 -14.01 13.90
CA LEU A 476 7.84 -14.08 12.44
C LEU A 476 9.26 -14.24 11.89
N MET A 477 10.23 -13.50 12.43
CA MET A 477 11.63 -13.61 12.03
C MET A 477 12.21 -14.98 12.39
N HIS A 478 11.99 -15.45 13.62
CA HIS A 478 12.44 -16.76 14.05
C HIS A 478 11.83 -17.90 13.23
N SER A 479 10.52 -17.83 12.95
CA SER A 479 9.86 -18.83 12.10
C SER A 479 10.40 -18.82 10.67
N ALA A 480 10.77 -17.65 10.13
CA ALA A 480 11.41 -17.57 8.83
C ALA A 480 12.79 -18.28 8.82
N GLU A 481 13.57 -18.14 9.90
CA GLU A 481 14.85 -18.83 10.07
C GLU A 481 14.67 -20.35 10.25
N GLU A 482 13.74 -20.78 11.11
CA GLU A 482 13.42 -22.20 11.30
C GLU A 482 12.93 -22.88 10.02
N ASN A 483 12.08 -22.21 9.24
CA ASN A 483 11.57 -22.77 7.98
C ASN A 483 12.67 -22.93 6.91
N MET A 484 13.80 -22.23 7.05
CA MET A 484 14.97 -22.40 6.18
C MET A 484 15.91 -23.51 6.65
N HIS A 485 15.72 -24.08 7.85
CA HIS A 485 16.58 -25.14 8.36
C HIS A 485 16.35 -26.46 7.62
N GLN A 486 17.45 -27.08 7.20
CA GLN A 486 17.47 -28.40 6.56
C GLN A 486 18.51 -29.30 7.24
N THR A 487 18.16 -30.56 7.42
CA THR A 487 19.09 -31.61 7.86
C THR A 487 19.29 -32.59 6.72
N HIS A 488 20.55 -32.82 6.36
CA HIS A 488 20.94 -33.76 5.31
C HIS A 488 21.85 -34.82 5.93
N TYR A 489 21.59 -36.10 5.69
CA TYR A 489 22.50 -37.18 6.07
C TYR A 489 22.39 -38.36 5.11
N GLU A 490 23.47 -39.12 5.04
CA GLU A 490 23.65 -40.20 4.08
C GLU A 490 23.97 -41.50 4.85
N GLN A 491 23.34 -42.61 4.43
CA GLN A 491 23.54 -43.92 5.04
C GLN A 491 24.07 -44.92 4.00
N PHE A 492 25.29 -45.40 4.21
CA PHE A 492 25.87 -46.47 3.40
C PHE A 492 25.41 -47.84 3.93
N GLY A 493 25.15 -48.78 3.03
CA GLY A 493 24.80 -50.14 3.43
C GLY A 493 24.62 -51.10 2.27
N THR A 494 24.13 -52.29 2.60
CA THR A 494 23.83 -53.36 1.66
C THR A 494 22.33 -53.61 1.64
N PHE A 495 21.75 -53.58 0.44
CA PHE A 495 20.39 -54.03 0.17
C PHE A 495 20.44 -55.44 -0.38
N GLU A 496 19.76 -56.36 0.29
CA GLU A 496 19.57 -57.73 -0.20
C GLU A 496 18.10 -57.94 -0.56
N GLY A 497 17.83 -58.55 -1.70
CA GLY A 497 16.47 -58.83 -2.13
C GLY A 497 16.41 -59.76 -3.32
N THR A 498 15.21 -60.04 -3.80
CA THR A 498 14.98 -60.82 -5.01
C THR A 498 14.28 -59.93 -6.03
N VAL A 499 14.81 -59.88 -7.25
CA VAL A 499 14.18 -59.19 -8.38
C VAL A 499 13.54 -60.23 -9.27
N SER A 500 12.23 -60.08 -9.44
CA SER A 500 11.42 -60.84 -10.41
C SER A 500 11.17 -59.94 -11.63
N VAL A 501 11.60 -60.37 -12.81
CA VAL A 501 11.30 -59.70 -14.08
C VAL A 501 10.44 -60.65 -14.90
N GLU A 502 9.31 -60.18 -15.43
CA GLU A 502 8.40 -61.01 -16.20
C GLU A 502 9.11 -61.74 -17.34
N GLY A 503 8.93 -63.07 -17.42
CA GLY A 503 9.60 -63.93 -18.39
C GLY A 503 11.02 -64.36 -18.00
N TYR A 504 11.53 -63.96 -16.84
CA TYR A 504 12.85 -64.34 -16.32
C TYR A 504 12.74 -64.99 -14.94
N GLN A 505 13.69 -65.87 -14.61
CA GLN A 505 13.79 -66.42 -13.26
C GLN A 505 14.16 -65.34 -12.24
N ASP A 506 13.60 -65.48 -11.05
CA ASP A 506 13.92 -64.67 -9.87
C ASP A 506 15.44 -64.63 -9.63
N ARG A 507 15.98 -63.43 -9.48
CA ARG A 507 17.40 -63.22 -9.18
C ARG A 507 17.57 -62.61 -7.80
N LYS A 508 18.31 -63.30 -6.94
CA LYS A 508 18.78 -62.69 -5.69
C LYS A 508 19.83 -61.63 -6.04
N ILE A 509 19.60 -60.42 -5.56
CA ILE A 509 20.49 -59.28 -5.70
C ILE A 509 21.02 -58.85 -4.34
N ILE A 510 22.30 -58.49 -4.31
CA ILE A 510 22.96 -57.85 -3.18
C ILE A 510 23.56 -56.58 -3.74
N ILE A 511 22.97 -55.43 -3.39
CA ILE A 511 23.37 -54.12 -3.88
C ILE A 511 24.01 -53.35 -2.73
N LYS A 512 25.28 -53.01 -2.86
CA LYS A 512 25.89 -51.99 -2.01
C LYS A 512 25.45 -50.62 -2.52
N GLY A 513 24.95 -49.78 -1.63
CA GLY A 513 24.37 -48.50 -2.03
C GLY A 513 24.42 -47.45 -0.93
N LEU A 514 24.14 -46.22 -1.35
CA LEU A 514 23.95 -45.08 -0.47
C LEU A 514 22.47 -44.73 -0.44
N ARG A 515 21.93 -44.54 0.75
CA ARG A 515 20.62 -43.93 0.95
C ARG A 515 20.81 -42.48 1.36
N ASP A 516 20.34 -41.57 0.51
CA ASP A 516 20.30 -40.14 0.82
C ASP A 516 19.03 -39.78 1.61
N HIS A 517 19.19 -38.95 2.65
CA HIS A 517 18.08 -38.43 3.44
C HIS A 517 18.14 -36.90 3.55
N SER A 518 17.08 -36.26 3.09
CA SER A 518 16.83 -34.82 3.27
C SER A 518 15.60 -34.59 4.16
N TYR A 519 15.78 -33.94 5.30
CA TYR A 519 14.70 -33.54 6.21
C TYR A 519 14.61 -32.01 6.30
N GLY A 520 13.40 -31.46 6.14
CA GLY A 520 13.15 -30.02 6.25
C GLY A 520 11.76 -29.67 5.73
N LYS A 521 11.19 -28.54 6.19
CA LYS A 521 9.86 -28.07 5.74
C LYS A 521 9.91 -27.46 4.34
N TYR A 522 11.03 -26.85 3.97
CA TYR A 522 11.19 -26.11 2.72
C TYR A 522 12.67 -26.09 2.28
N ARG A 523 12.95 -26.32 0.98
CA ARG A 523 14.26 -26.12 0.35
C ARG A 523 14.17 -24.94 -0.60
N ASP A 524 14.87 -23.85 -0.29
CA ASP A 524 15.03 -22.76 -1.25
C ASP A 524 16.18 -23.07 -2.21
N TRP A 525 15.84 -23.76 -3.30
CA TRP A 525 16.77 -24.08 -4.39
C TRP A 525 17.37 -22.83 -5.03
N SER A 526 16.75 -21.65 -4.88
CA SER A 526 17.36 -20.42 -5.37
C SER A 526 18.62 -20.04 -4.59
N LEU A 527 18.87 -20.53 -3.37
CA LEU A 527 20.08 -20.18 -2.64
C LEU A 527 21.37 -20.72 -3.28
N PHE A 528 21.24 -21.78 -4.07
CA PHE A 528 22.32 -22.37 -4.85
C PHE A 528 22.53 -21.56 -6.13
N HIS A 529 23.79 -21.35 -6.48
CA HIS A 529 24.18 -20.85 -7.80
C HIS A 529 24.56 -22.00 -8.71
N ARG A 530 25.36 -22.92 -8.17
CA ARG A 530 25.75 -24.17 -8.79
C ARG A 530 26.39 -25.10 -7.76
N TYR A 531 26.37 -26.40 -8.05
CA TYR A 531 27.25 -27.36 -7.39
C TYR A 531 27.61 -28.52 -8.30
N GLY A 532 28.70 -29.20 -7.96
CA GLY A 532 29.08 -30.49 -8.54
C GLY A 532 29.33 -31.48 -7.41
N LEU A 533 28.61 -32.59 -7.39
CA LEU A 533 28.69 -33.63 -6.36
C LEU A 533 28.92 -34.99 -7.01
N GLN A 534 29.95 -35.70 -6.56
CA GLN A 534 30.36 -37.00 -7.10
C GLN A 534 30.18 -38.07 -6.03
N MET A 535 29.33 -39.05 -6.32
CA MET A 535 29.01 -40.17 -5.43
C MET A 535 29.34 -41.47 -6.14
N LEU A 536 30.35 -42.20 -5.68
CA LEU A 536 30.86 -43.37 -6.39
C LEU A 536 31.29 -44.51 -5.47
N HIS A 537 31.27 -45.71 -6.04
CA HIS A 537 31.74 -46.95 -5.43
C HIS A 537 32.87 -47.55 -6.29
N LEU A 538 33.97 -47.93 -5.66
CA LEU A 538 35.13 -48.55 -6.29
C LEU A 538 35.11 -50.08 -6.13
N GLU A 539 35.78 -50.79 -7.02
CA GLU A 539 35.89 -52.26 -6.99
C GLU A 539 36.54 -52.80 -5.72
N ASP A 540 37.42 -52.02 -5.08
CA ASP A 540 38.07 -52.38 -3.80
C ASP A 540 37.14 -52.24 -2.58
N GLY A 541 35.90 -51.78 -2.78
CA GLY A 541 34.90 -51.55 -1.73
C GLY A 541 34.94 -50.16 -1.10
N THR A 542 35.79 -49.26 -1.59
CA THR A 542 35.82 -47.85 -1.18
C THR A 542 34.61 -47.11 -1.74
N PHE A 543 33.98 -46.27 -0.93
CA PHE A 543 32.96 -45.34 -1.38
C PHE A 543 33.43 -43.89 -1.18
N VAL A 544 33.18 -43.04 -2.18
CA VAL A 544 33.55 -41.63 -2.15
C VAL A 544 32.31 -40.79 -2.41
N ASN A 545 32.05 -39.84 -1.51
CA ASN A 545 31.20 -38.69 -1.78
C ASN A 545 32.08 -37.45 -1.71
N VAL A 546 32.22 -36.69 -2.80
CA VAL A 546 33.02 -35.47 -2.82
C VAL A 546 32.42 -34.45 -3.78
N GLY A 547 32.41 -33.18 -3.37
CA GLY A 547 31.85 -32.13 -4.20
C GLY A 547 32.17 -30.73 -3.74
N ILE A 548 31.73 -29.79 -4.56
CA ILE A 548 31.84 -28.36 -4.30
C ILE A 548 30.47 -27.74 -4.49
N VAL A 549 30.09 -26.92 -3.52
CA VAL A 549 28.84 -26.16 -3.55
C VAL A 549 29.14 -24.67 -3.58
N SER A 550 28.45 -23.96 -4.46
CA SER A 550 28.44 -22.50 -4.52
C SER A 550 27.04 -21.98 -4.16
N MET A 551 26.92 -21.41 -2.96
CA MET A 551 25.74 -20.70 -2.50
C MET A 551 26.14 -19.25 -2.25
N PRO A 552 26.04 -18.34 -3.24
CA PRO A 552 26.57 -17.00 -3.08
C PRO A 552 26.04 -16.32 -1.82
N ALA A 553 24.78 -16.54 -1.44
CA ALA A 553 24.21 -15.98 -0.22
C ALA A 553 25.01 -16.26 1.07
N THR A 554 25.72 -17.39 1.16
CA THR A 554 26.43 -17.85 2.36
C THR A 554 27.90 -18.12 2.08
N THR A 555 28.21 -19.02 1.15
CA THR A 555 29.57 -19.48 0.85
C THR A 555 29.78 -19.62 -0.66
N SER A 556 30.76 -18.88 -1.19
CA SER A 556 31.08 -18.90 -2.62
C SER A 556 31.70 -20.24 -3.08
N ARG A 557 32.39 -20.94 -2.18
CA ARG A 557 33.00 -22.25 -2.40
C ARG A 557 33.02 -23.04 -1.10
N LEU A 558 32.24 -24.11 -1.04
CA LEU A 558 32.23 -25.07 0.05
C LEU A 558 32.67 -26.42 -0.51
N ALA A 559 33.87 -26.88 -0.16
CA ALA A 559 34.27 -28.25 -0.42
C ALA A 559 33.67 -29.14 0.67
N LEU A 560 33.06 -30.25 0.27
CA LEU A 560 32.41 -31.19 1.18
C LEU A 560 32.58 -32.62 0.67
N GLY A 561 32.45 -33.57 1.59
CA GLY A 561 32.53 -34.98 1.26
C GLY A 561 33.20 -35.84 2.32
N TYR A 562 33.25 -37.12 2.04
CA TYR A 562 33.94 -38.13 2.82
C TYR A 562 34.28 -39.36 1.96
N VAL A 563 35.23 -40.15 2.47
CA VAL A 563 35.57 -41.47 1.96
C VAL A 563 35.19 -42.50 3.01
N MET A 564 34.43 -43.51 2.63
CA MET A 564 34.24 -44.73 3.41
C MET A 564 35.24 -45.76 2.92
N ASN A 565 36.10 -46.21 3.82
CA ASN A 565 37.08 -47.24 3.51
C ASN A 565 36.40 -48.64 3.52
N PRO A 566 37.01 -49.66 2.87
CA PRO A 566 36.45 -51.01 2.82
C PRO A 566 36.25 -51.67 4.19
N ASP A 567 36.99 -51.21 5.21
CA ASP A 567 36.86 -51.65 6.61
C ASP A 567 35.67 -51.00 7.35
N GLY A 568 34.91 -50.14 6.68
CA GLY A 568 33.77 -49.41 7.23
C GLY A 568 34.13 -48.09 7.93
N SER A 569 35.41 -47.74 8.03
CA SER A 569 35.83 -46.47 8.63
C SER A 569 35.53 -45.27 7.71
N LYS A 570 35.14 -44.13 8.31
CA LYS A 570 34.81 -42.89 7.59
C LYS A 570 35.91 -41.85 7.75
N SER A 571 36.39 -41.31 6.63
CA SER A 571 37.37 -40.23 6.56
C SER A 571 36.76 -39.00 5.90
N SER A 572 36.68 -37.88 6.62
CA SER A 572 36.17 -36.63 6.04
C SER A 572 37.16 -36.07 5.00
N VAL A 573 36.62 -35.49 3.93
CA VAL A 573 37.43 -34.78 2.94
C VAL A 573 37.99 -33.50 3.58
N SER A 574 39.31 -33.35 3.53
CA SER A 574 40.03 -32.20 4.10
C SER A 574 40.40 -31.15 3.06
N SER A 575 40.52 -31.54 1.79
CA SER A 575 40.77 -30.63 0.67
C SER A 575 40.28 -31.23 -0.63
N VAL A 576 39.89 -30.36 -1.56
CA VAL A 576 39.52 -30.71 -2.93
C VAL A 576 40.20 -29.68 -3.83
N ASP A 577 41.03 -30.14 -4.75
CA ASP A 577 41.68 -29.33 -5.78
C ASP A 577 40.83 -29.35 -7.06
N TRP A 578 39.66 -28.76 -6.92
CA TRP A 578 38.68 -28.63 -7.98
C TRP A 578 38.03 -27.26 -7.86
N ASP A 579 37.73 -26.63 -8.98
CA ASP A 579 37.01 -25.37 -9.04
C ASP A 579 35.90 -25.47 -10.08
N LEU A 580 34.67 -25.14 -9.70
CA LEU A 580 33.54 -25.15 -10.63
C LEU A 580 33.70 -24.11 -11.74
N SER A 581 34.59 -23.12 -11.62
CA SER A 581 34.89 -22.18 -12.71
C SER A 581 35.66 -22.84 -13.85
N THR A 582 36.44 -23.90 -13.58
CA THR A 582 37.22 -24.56 -14.63
C THR A 582 36.42 -25.58 -15.42
N CYS A 583 35.16 -25.85 -15.03
CA CYS A 583 34.32 -26.85 -15.68
C CYS A 583 32.82 -26.59 -15.45
N GLY A 584 32.01 -26.67 -16.52
CA GLY A 584 30.55 -26.52 -16.46
C GLY A 584 30.05 -25.08 -16.25
N GLU A 585 30.86 -24.06 -16.54
CA GLU A 585 30.47 -22.64 -16.36
C GLU A 585 29.35 -22.19 -17.31
N ASP A 586 29.18 -22.87 -18.44
CA ASP A 586 28.14 -22.64 -19.46
C ASP A 586 26.77 -23.24 -19.09
N GLY A 587 26.63 -23.85 -17.91
CA GLY A 587 25.39 -24.54 -17.50
C GLY A 587 25.19 -25.89 -18.19
N VAL A 588 26.27 -26.45 -18.74
CA VAL A 588 26.33 -27.79 -19.34
C VAL A 588 27.24 -28.68 -18.49
N GLN A 589 26.73 -29.84 -18.07
CA GLN A 589 27.55 -30.82 -17.37
C GLN A 589 28.74 -31.28 -18.23
N PRO A 590 29.98 -31.24 -17.72
CA PRO A 590 31.14 -31.81 -18.40
C PRO A 590 30.98 -33.32 -18.60
N LYS A 591 31.27 -33.82 -19.81
CA LYS A 591 31.22 -35.27 -20.09
C LYS A 591 32.39 -36.03 -19.46
N THR A 592 33.53 -35.38 -19.32
CA THR A 592 34.75 -35.94 -18.72
C THR A 592 35.46 -34.87 -17.89
N PHE A 593 35.89 -35.22 -16.69
CA PHE A 593 36.65 -34.33 -15.81
C PHE A 593 37.48 -35.13 -14.81
N ALA A 594 38.51 -34.51 -14.26
CA ALA A 594 39.35 -35.11 -13.23
C ALA A 594 39.77 -34.04 -12.20
N PHE A 595 39.99 -34.47 -10.97
CA PHE A 595 40.49 -33.61 -9.90
C PHE A 595 41.11 -34.42 -8.76
N ASP A 596 41.93 -33.74 -7.95
CA ASP A 596 42.53 -34.30 -6.75
C ASP A 596 41.72 -33.92 -5.51
N PHE A 597 41.68 -34.81 -4.52
CA PHE A 597 41.17 -34.49 -3.19
C PHE A 597 41.94 -35.27 -2.11
N SER A 598 41.83 -34.83 -0.86
CA SER A 598 42.44 -35.51 0.28
C SER A 598 41.38 -35.87 1.32
N ALA A 599 41.49 -37.06 1.89
CA ALA A 599 40.67 -37.53 3.00
C ALA A 599 41.49 -38.46 3.89
N GLY A 600 41.35 -38.36 5.21
CA GLY A 600 42.03 -39.26 6.15
C GLY A 600 43.57 -39.27 6.02
N GLY A 601 44.17 -38.17 5.56
CA GLY A 601 45.62 -38.07 5.32
C GLY A 601 46.11 -38.70 4.00
N LYS A 602 45.22 -39.28 3.19
CA LYS A 602 45.52 -39.85 1.87
C LYS A 602 45.09 -38.88 0.76
N LYS A 603 45.82 -38.91 -0.37
CA LYS A 603 45.47 -38.20 -1.60
C LYS A 603 44.79 -39.16 -2.59
N TYR A 604 43.80 -38.64 -3.30
CA TYR A 604 43.00 -39.36 -4.28
C TYR A 604 42.95 -38.54 -5.55
N HIS A 605 43.39 -39.14 -6.66
CA HIS A 605 43.17 -38.63 -8.01
C HIS A 605 41.92 -39.28 -8.58
N LEU A 606 40.89 -38.49 -8.87
CA LEU A 606 39.61 -38.97 -9.41
C LEU A 606 39.47 -38.55 -10.86
N GLU A 607 39.16 -39.52 -11.71
CA GLU A 607 38.77 -39.34 -13.10
C GLU A 607 37.31 -39.77 -13.27
N CYS A 608 36.52 -38.98 -13.99
CA CYS A 608 35.11 -39.22 -14.23
C CYS A 608 34.76 -39.13 -15.70
N LYS A 609 33.94 -40.07 -16.17
CA LYS A 609 33.32 -40.07 -17.49
C LYS A 609 31.81 -40.32 -17.35
N VAL A 610 31.02 -39.30 -17.66
CA VAL A 610 29.56 -39.35 -17.59
C VAL A 610 29.02 -40.15 -18.78
N ILE A 611 28.25 -41.20 -18.50
CA ILE A 611 27.63 -42.06 -19.51
C ILE A 611 26.31 -41.44 -19.97
N ARG A 612 25.43 -41.15 -19.02
CA ARG A 612 24.08 -40.62 -19.28
C ARG A 612 23.63 -39.77 -18.10
N ALA A 613 23.15 -38.56 -18.38
CA ALA A 613 22.59 -37.67 -17.37
C ALA A 613 21.20 -37.17 -17.80
N PRO A 614 20.11 -37.76 -17.29
CA PRO A 614 18.81 -37.09 -17.34
C PRO A 614 18.88 -35.69 -16.72
N ILE A 615 18.07 -34.78 -17.25
CA ILE A 615 17.91 -33.43 -16.74
C ILE A 615 16.53 -33.33 -16.12
N PHE A 616 16.44 -32.78 -14.91
CA PHE A 616 15.18 -32.43 -14.29
C PHE A 616 15.27 -31.06 -13.60
N TYR A 617 14.10 -30.46 -13.36
CA TYR A 617 13.98 -29.14 -12.78
C TYR A 617 13.26 -29.22 -11.44
N ILE A 618 13.76 -28.49 -10.44
CA ILE A 618 13.20 -28.50 -9.08
C ILE A 618 13.17 -27.08 -8.48
N GLY A 619 12.35 -26.90 -7.45
CA GLY A 619 12.21 -25.64 -6.71
C GLY A 619 11.04 -24.79 -7.18
N PHE A 620 10.65 -23.82 -6.35
CA PHE A 620 9.52 -22.94 -6.65
C PHE A 620 9.82 -22.07 -7.88
N GLY A 621 9.03 -22.24 -8.94
CA GLY A 621 9.28 -21.57 -10.22
C GLY A 621 10.42 -22.21 -11.01
N TRP A 622 10.78 -23.47 -10.72
CA TRP A 622 11.75 -24.27 -11.47
C TRP A 622 13.16 -23.68 -11.44
N THR A 623 13.54 -23.15 -10.28
CA THR A 623 14.75 -22.33 -10.09
C THR A 623 16.06 -23.10 -10.12
N ALA A 624 16.05 -24.43 -10.07
CA ALA A 624 17.23 -25.27 -10.20
C ALA A 624 17.06 -26.27 -11.34
N LYS A 625 18.12 -26.43 -12.12
CA LYS A 625 18.28 -27.43 -13.18
C LYS A 625 19.34 -28.43 -12.73
N ILE A 626 18.94 -29.69 -12.58
CA ILE A 626 19.82 -30.75 -12.08
C ILE A 626 20.12 -31.72 -13.23
N HIS A 627 21.40 -32.01 -13.41
CA HIS A 627 21.95 -33.05 -14.25
C HIS A 627 22.44 -34.16 -13.33
N GLU A 628 21.69 -35.24 -13.23
CA GLU A 628 22.05 -36.39 -12.38
C GLU A 628 22.32 -37.58 -13.28
N GLY A 629 23.57 -38.01 -13.38
CA GLY A 629 23.95 -38.99 -14.40
C GLY A 629 24.81 -40.12 -13.90
N LEU A 630 24.57 -41.30 -14.47
CA LEU A 630 25.44 -42.46 -14.29
C LEU A 630 26.81 -42.16 -14.91
N ALA A 631 27.87 -42.45 -14.16
CA ALA A 631 29.24 -42.21 -14.58
C ALA A 631 30.17 -43.38 -14.23
N GLU A 632 31.16 -43.57 -15.09
CA GLU A 632 32.35 -44.37 -14.84
C GLU A 632 33.37 -43.51 -14.10
N PHE A 633 33.96 -44.06 -13.05
CA PHE A 633 35.01 -43.40 -12.28
C PHE A 633 36.28 -44.25 -12.26
N THR A 634 37.42 -43.60 -12.15
CA THR A 634 38.69 -44.25 -11.80
C THR A 634 39.34 -43.41 -10.72
N VAL A 635 39.70 -44.02 -9.60
CA VAL A 635 40.34 -43.32 -8.48
C VAL A 635 41.65 -44.00 -8.14
N ASN A 636 42.78 -43.29 -8.27
CA ASN A 636 44.12 -43.85 -8.08
C ASN A 636 44.35 -45.17 -8.86
N GLY A 637 43.76 -45.28 -10.06
CA GLY A 637 43.83 -46.48 -10.90
C GLY A 637 42.82 -47.59 -10.55
N VAL A 638 42.00 -47.43 -9.52
CA VAL A 638 40.93 -48.38 -9.17
C VAL A 638 39.65 -48.01 -9.93
N PRO A 639 39.07 -48.92 -10.75
CA PRO A 639 37.82 -48.67 -11.44
C PRO A 639 36.63 -48.58 -10.46
N GLY A 640 35.60 -47.83 -10.87
CA GLY A 640 34.36 -47.71 -10.13
C GLY A 640 33.23 -47.12 -10.97
N TRP A 641 32.06 -47.04 -10.35
CA TRP A 641 30.85 -46.50 -10.96
C TRP A 641 30.04 -45.72 -9.93
N GLY A 642 29.19 -44.81 -10.42
CA GLY A 642 28.41 -43.96 -9.52
C GLY A 642 27.55 -42.93 -10.24
N ILE A 643 27.24 -41.87 -9.50
CA ILE A 643 26.46 -40.72 -9.94
C ILE A 643 27.34 -39.48 -9.95
N ALA A 644 27.35 -38.80 -11.10
CA ALA A 644 27.86 -37.44 -11.24
C ALA A 644 26.67 -36.48 -11.30
N GLU A 645 26.48 -35.72 -10.22
CA GLU A 645 25.39 -34.75 -10.09
C GLU A 645 25.91 -33.32 -10.24
N TRP A 646 25.21 -32.53 -11.05
CA TRP A 646 25.49 -31.12 -11.27
C TRP A 646 24.22 -30.32 -11.19
N GLU A 647 24.24 -29.24 -10.43
CA GLU A 647 23.13 -28.28 -10.36
C GLU A 647 23.56 -26.94 -10.91
N TYR A 648 22.63 -26.33 -11.64
CA TYR A 648 22.74 -24.97 -12.14
C TYR A 648 21.48 -24.21 -11.80
N ARG A 649 21.67 -22.97 -11.36
CA ARG A 649 20.56 -22.04 -11.16
C ARG A 649 19.86 -21.75 -12.49
N ASN A 650 18.57 -22.03 -12.54
CA ASN A 650 17.72 -21.77 -13.70
C ASN A 650 17.01 -20.42 -13.55
N HIS A 651 17.21 -19.56 -14.54
CA HIS A 651 16.57 -18.24 -14.63
C HIS A 651 15.38 -18.20 -15.59
N GLY A 652 15.20 -19.25 -16.40
CA GLY A 652 14.21 -19.30 -17.49
C GLY A 652 12.81 -19.78 -17.10
N GLY A 653 12.62 -20.32 -15.89
CA GLY A 653 11.36 -20.96 -15.50
C GLY A 653 11.20 -22.36 -16.10
N LEU A 654 9.96 -22.89 -16.16
CA LEU A 654 9.70 -24.22 -16.72
C LEU A 654 9.99 -24.21 -18.23
N PRO A 655 10.83 -25.12 -18.76
CA PRO A 655 11.04 -25.23 -20.19
C PRO A 655 9.76 -25.62 -20.92
N GLU A 656 9.53 -25.05 -22.11
CA GLU A 656 8.28 -25.23 -22.90
C GLU A 656 7.96 -26.70 -23.20
N GLU A 657 8.99 -27.53 -23.34
CA GLU A 657 8.89 -28.98 -23.60
C GLU A 657 8.20 -29.79 -22.49
N PHE A 658 8.09 -29.25 -21.27
CA PHE A 658 7.45 -29.95 -20.15
C PHE A 658 5.96 -29.62 -19.97
N GLY A 659 5.40 -28.68 -20.75
CA GLY A 659 3.96 -28.35 -20.71
C GLY A 659 3.44 -27.88 -19.35
N SER A 660 2.20 -27.41 -19.28
CA SER A 660 1.58 -26.96 -18.02
C SER A 660 1.26 -28.12 -17.08
N VAL A 661 2.27 -28.68 -16.40
CA VAL A 661 2.03 -29.58 -15.27
C VAL A 661 1.67 -28.70 -14.07
N THR A 662 0.37 -28.59 -13.80
CA THR A 662 -0.14 -28.08 -12.52
C THR A 662 0.33 -29.00 -11.42
N LEU A 663 1.25 -28.53 -10.59
CA LEU A 663 1.55 -29.13 -9.28
C LEU A 663 0.30 -28.96 -8.39
N GLU A 664 -0.31 -30.07 -7.99
CA GLU A 664 -1.34 -30.10 -6.93
C GLU A 664 -0.75 -29.73 -5.55
#